data_AF-A0A327KTJ5-F1
#
_entry.id   AF-A0A327KTJ5-F1
#
_cell.length_a   1.000
_cell.length_b   1.000
_cell.length_c   1.000
_cell.angle_alpha   90.00
_cell.angle_beta   90.00
_cell.angle_gamma   90.00
#
_symmetry.space_group_name_H-M   'P 1'
#
loop_
_entity.id
_entity.type
_entity.pdbx_description
1 polymer ?
#
loop_
_entity_poly.entity_id
_entity_poly.type
_entity_poly.pdbx_seq_one_letter_code
_entity_poly.pdbx_strand_id
1 'polypeptide(L)'
;MPGRADAPAGRSPSFGLLRWSVAALVAVLLLDAGRSLVAHLGWSAPASVWQPDQSEFADIAWPPAVAVPPTASRGERVYLENCAICHGPQGRGNGAAAPSMSPRPRDLAGDAFKVKSTAAGVPPTRDDLRKVIADGLAASAMPGFADVLSAQDIDAVLDHLVTLGTPVANDQTARVNVSSRPPVTADAIARGERVYAAEGCGGCHGADLRGGAPQPDASGHEVVARDLTAPWTFRGGAAPADVFLRLTTGMAPSPMPSYAHLSDADRWALVAFLESRARPAPGEPGAVLAGPGQSADPLVRGRYLVRAGMCGLCHTEVSPGGIYRDARYLAGGIRIGAHPQGVFVSRNLTPDDATGLGRWSEAEIARAIRDGRTEARLLNVWSMPWIFLHGLSDTDALAIARYLKTLPPVHNAVPQPLHYGTLETALAMLFGGDVWLGRPATITYASGNYANRAGPDLARVQSGLVTLQLVVIAAWLALLATRIPRSMWLPLGRRSWRAVAGGTAVLAIYTTPLLGMLPADFLSREALREVPRPDTTSLAPERAALVDRGRYLFVNASCVFCHGPDGAGGLKLSGPPGTLYTANISSDRDAGLGAWSDGEIARAIRSGVGRTGRPLYWQAMPWDHFSNLDEEDVTALVAYLRRLPPVAKPVPAYRPPSGEECAVYTVWTEPNPSSGCR
;
A
#
# COMPACT_ATOMS: atom_id res chain seq x y z
N MET A 1 -57.69 13.76 70.80
CA MET A 1 -56.77 12.93 70.00
C MET A 1 -57.45 12.61 68.68
N PRO A 2 -56.97 13.12 67.53
CA PRO A 2 -57.55 12.82 66.23
C PRO A 2 -56.97 11.52 65.67
N GLY A 3 -57.85 10.72 65.04
CA GLY A 3 -57.54 9.43 64.44
C GLY A 3 -56.59 9.55 63.24
N ARG A 4 -55.62 8.64 63.18
CA ARG A 4 -54.75 8.41 62.02
C ARG A 4 -55.61 7.93 60.85
N ALA A 5 -55.56 8.68 59.75
CA ALA A 5 -56.01 8.23 58.44
C ALA A 5 -55.07 7.15 57.91
N ASP A 6 -55.63 6.04 57.46
CA ASP A 6 -54.91 4.98 56.75
C ASP A 6 -54.36 5.52 55.42
N ALA A 7 -53.03 5.45 55.26
CA ALA A 7 -52.38 5.70 53.99
C ALA A 7 -52.64 4.52 53.03
N PRO A 8 -52.94 4.76 51.74
CA PRO A 8 -53.15 3.67 50.79
C PRO A 8 -51.85 2.89 50.57
N ALA A 9 -51.90 1.59 50.83
CA ALA A 9 -50.81 0.66 50.56
C ALA A 9 -50.40 0.75 49.07
N GLY A 10 -49.20 1.27 48.82
CA GLY A 10 -48.61 1.28 47.49
C GLY A 10 -48.48 -0.14 46.98
N ARG A 11 -49.17 -0.47 45.89
CA ARG A 11 -49.00 -1.75 45.18
C ARG A 11 -47.54 -1.84 44.72
N SER A 12 -46.77 -2.71 45.36
CA SER A 12 -45.46 -3.12 44.87
C SER A 12 -45.61 -3.72 43.47
N PRO A 13 -44.69 -3.46 42.53
CA PRO A 13 -44.72 -4.13 41.24
C PRO A 13 -44.73 -5.65 41.47
N SER A 14 -45.71 -6.34 40.87
CA SER A 14 -45.90 -7.77 41.08
C SER A 14 -44.58 -8.52 40.83
N PHE A 15 -44.17 -9.40 41.74
CA PHE A 15 -42.95 -10.21 41.68
C PHE A 15 -42.71 -10.88 40.30
N GLY A 16 -43.80 -11.15 39.55
CA GLY A 16 -43.74 -11.65 38.18
C GLY A 16 -43.12 -10.69 37.17
N LEU A 17 -43.42 -9.38 37.22
CA LEU A 17 -42.90 -8.39 36.26
C LEU A 17 -41.38 -8.23 36.37
N LEU A 18 -40.86 -8.29 37.59
CA LEU A 18 -39.42 -8.25 37.85
C LEU A 18 -38.73 -9.49 37.25
N ARG A 19 -39.29 -10.69 37.47
CA ARG A 19 -38.77 -11.94 36.90
C ARG A 19 -38.76 -11.92 35.38
N TRP A 20 -39.82 -11.43 34.74
CA TRP A 20 -39.90 -11.27 33.29
C TRP A 20 -38.88 -10.25 32.77
N SER A 21 -38.69 -9.13 33.47
CA SER A 21 -37.72 -8.10 33.08
C SER A 21 -36.28 -8.60 33.19
N VAL A 22 -35.97 -9.36 34.24
CA VAL A 22 -34.66 -10.02 34.38
C VAL A 22 -34.47 -11.05 33.26
N ALA A 23 -35.47 -11.88 32.97
CA ALA A 23 -35.39 -12.87 31.90
C ALA A 23 -35.21 -12.22 30.51
N ALA A 24 -35.94 -11.14 30.22
CA ALA A 24 -35.80 -10.40 28.96
C ALA A 24 -34.41 -9.76 28.85
N LEU A 25 -33.91 -9.14 29.92
CA LEU A 25 -32.56 -8.59 29.96
C LEU A 25 -31.50 -9.67 29.71
N VAL A 26 -31.59 -10.80 30.41
CA VAL A 26 -30.68 -11.95 30.21
C VAL A 26 -30.73 -12.44 28.77
N ALA A 27 -31.93 -12.58 28.18
CA ALA A 27 -32.07 -12.99 26.79
C ALA A 27 -31.42 -12.00 25.81
N VAL A 28 -31.61 -10.70 26.00
CA VAL A 28 -30.97 -9.65 25.20
C VAL A 28 -29.44 -9.73 25.29
N LEU A 29 -28.91 -9.92 26.51
CA LEU A 29 -27.47 -10.04 26.75
C LEU A 29 -26.88 -11.31 26.12
N LEU A 30 -27.59 -12.45 26.21
CA LEU A 30 -27.16 -13.70 25.58
C LEU A 30 -27.16 -13.62 24.05
N LEU A 31 -28.15 -12.95 23.45
CA LEU A 31 -28.20 -12.73 22.01
C LEU A 31 -27.06 -11.80 21.55
N ASP A 32 -26.76 -10.77 22.33
CA ASP A 32 -25.63 -9.87 22.07
C ASP A 32 -24.27 -10.58 22.18
N ALA A 33 -24.08 -11.38 23.24
CA ALA A 33 -22.90 -12.23 23.39
C ALA A 33 -22.80 -13.28 22.27
N GLY A 34 -23.94 -13.80 21.79
CA GLY A 34 -24.00 -14.67 20.63
C GLY A 34 -23.46 -14.00 19.36
N ARG A 35 -23.75 -12.70 19.15
CA ARG A 35 -23.19 -11.94 18.02
C ARG A 35 -21.67 -11.85 18.11
N SER A 36 -21.15 -11.52 19.29
CA SER A 36 -19.71 -11.52 19.59
C SER A 36 -19.06 -12.86 19.33
N LEU A 37 -19.68 -13.95 19.79
CA LEU A 37 -19.18 -15.31 19.58
C LEU A 37 -19.07 -15.63 18.09
N VAL A 38 -20.11 -15.29 17.30
CA VAL A 38 -20.09 -15.46 15.84
C VAL A 38 -18.98 -14.62 15.19
N ALA A 39 -18.74 -13.39 15.65
CA ALA A 39 -17.67 -12.54 15.11
C ALA A 39 -16.26 -13.07 15.46
N HIS A 40 -16.04 -13.51 16.71
CA HIS A 40 -14.76 -14.08 17.16
C HIS A 40 -14.41 -15.38 16.44
N LEU A 41 -15.40 -16.25 16.22
CA LEU A 41 -15.20 -17.53 15.51
C LEU A 41 -15.31 -17.39 13.99
N GLY A 42 -15.85 -16.26 13.53
CA GLY A 42 -16.12 -15.97 12.13
C GLY A 42 -14.85 -15.85 11.30
N TRP A 43 -14.82 -16.61 10.21
CA TRP A 43 -13.70 -16.65 9.27
C TRP A 43 -12.36 -16.88 9.96
N SER A 44 -12.32 -17.75 10.96
CA SER A 44 -11.08 -18.09 11.66
C SER A 44 -10.04 -18.78 10.75
N ALA A 45 -10.46 -19.34 9.62
CA ALA A 45 -9.59 -19.98 8.64
C ALA A 45 -9.90 -19.55 7.18
N PRO A 46 -8.90 -19.52 6.29
CA PRO A 46 -9.07 -19.15 4.88
C PRO A 46 -9.74 -20.27 4.07
N ALA A 47 -10.68 -19.92 3.17
CA ALA A 47 -11.36 -20.87 2.29
C ALA A 47 -10.40 -21.67 1.40
N SER A 48 -9.32 -21.02 0.98
CA SER A 48 -8.20 -21.65 0.31
C SER A 48 -6.91 -20.94 0.68
N VAL A 49 -5.82 -21.70 0.72
CA VAL A 49 -4.47 -21.15 0.81
C VAL A 49 -3.78 -21.44 -0.51
N TRP A 50 -3.41 -20.40 -1.24
CA TRP A 50 -2.53 -20.53 -2.39
C TRP A 50 -1.07 -20.55 -1.94
N GLN A 51 -0.29 -21.42 -2.55
CA GLN A 51 1.16 -21.48 -2.40
C GLN A 51 1.78 -21.31 -3.80
N PRO A 52 2.81 -20.47 -3.95
CA PRO A 52 3.61 -20.45 -5.17
C PRO A 52 4.36 -21.78 -5.32
N ASP A 53 4.89 -22.05 -6.51
CA ASP A 53 5.64 -23.28 -6.79
C ASP A 53 6.80 -23.42 -5.79
N GLN A 54 6.75 -24.46 -4.97
CA GLN A 54 7.75 -24.65 -3.92
C GLN A 54 9.14 -24.90 -4.49
N SER A 55 9.28 -25.42 -5.71
CA SER A 55 10.61 -25.59 -6.32
C SER A 55 11.33 -24.26 -6.58
N GLU A 56 10.59 -23.15 -6.67
CA GLU A 56 11.14 -21.80 -6.84
C GLU A 56 11.38 -21.06 -5.51
N PHE A 57 10.72 -21.47 -4.41
CA PHE A 57 10.68 -20.70 -3.14
C PHE A 57 10.92 -21.50 -1.86
N ALA A 58 11.15 -22.82 -1.91
CA ALA A 58 11.25 -23.70 -0.73
C ALA A 58 12.35 -23.32 0.25
N ASP A 59 13.38 -22.60 -0.19
CA ASP A 59 14.57 -22.28 0.61
C ASP A 59 14.54 -20.87 1.24
N ILE A 60 13.41 -20.15 1.11
CA ILE A 60 13.29 -18.79 1.66
C ILE A 60 12.67 -18.83 3.06
N ALA A 61 13.51 -18.64 4.08
CA ALA A 61 13.06 -18.27 5.42
C ALA A 61 12.88 -16.73 5.52
N TRP A 62 11.84 -16.30 6.23
CA TRP A 62 11.47 -14.89 6.39
C TRP A 62 11.59 -14.43 7.85
N PRO A 63 11.99 -13.17 8.12
CA PRO A 63 12.33 -12.06 7.20
C PRO A 63 13.68 -12.29 6.48
N PRO A 64 14.19 -11.44 5.53
CA PRO A 64 15.39 -11.76 4.75
C PRO A 64 16.66 -11.71 5.59
N ALA A 65 16.83 -12.66 6.50
CA ALA A 65 17.80 -13.70 6.26
C ALA A 65 17.04 -14.81 5.51
N VAL A 66 17.05 -14.79 4.16
CA VAL A 66 16.98 -16.07 3.43
C VAL A 66 17.96 -16.96 4.17
N ALA A 67 17.59 -18.18 4.56
CA ALA A 67 18.42 -19.00 5.44
C ALA A 67 19.78 -19.19 4.78
N VAL A 68 20.72 -18.26 5.03
CA VAL A 68 21.96 -18.19 4.30
C VAL A 68 22.70 -19.41 4.78
N PRO A 69 22.97 -20.38 3.90
CA PRO A 69 23.66 -21.58 4.33
C PRO A 69 24.92 -21.18 5.10
N PRO A 70 25.24 -21.81 6.23
CA PRO A 70 26.50 -21.53 6.92
C PRO A 70 27.72 -21.70 5.98
N THR A 71 27.57 -22.54 4.96
CA THR A 71 28.53 -22.81 3.89
C THR A 71 28.46 -21.85 2.69
N ALA A 72 27.54 -20.88 2.69
CA ALA A 72 27.34 -19.99 1.56
C ALA A 72 28.62 -19.22 1.25
N SER A 73 28.93 -19.13 -0.04
CA SER A 73 30.02 -18.26 -0.49
C SER A 73 29.73 -16.80 -0.13
N ARG A 74 30.76 -15.94 -0.13
CA ARG A 74 30.57 -14.50 0.11
C ARG A 74 29.55 -13.89 -0.86
N GLY A 75 29.64 -14.23 -2.15
CA GLY A 75 28.74 -13.72 -3.19
C GLY A 75 27.31 -14.19 -3.01
N GLU A 76 27.13 -15.48 -2.72
CA GLU A 76 25.82 -16.06 -2.44
C GLU A 76 25.15 -15.41 -1.23
N ARG A 77 25.89 -15.22 -0.13
CA ARG A 77 25.39 -14.52 1.07
C ARG A 77 24.88 -13.12 0.72
N VAL A 78 25.70 -12.31 0.07
CA VAL A 78 25.32 -10.94 -0.30
C VAL A 78 24.13 -10.95 -1.25
N TYR A 79 24.09 -11.87 -2.23
CA TYR A 79 22.97 -12.00 -3.16
C TYR A 79 21.65 -12.37 -2.46
N LEU A 80 21.68 -13.36 -1.57
CA LEU A 80 20.50 -13.81 -0.83
C LEU A 80 19.99 -12.72 0.13
N GLU A 81 20.88 -11.95 0.75
CA GLU A 81 20.51 -10.88 1.68
C GLU A 81 20.00 -9.62 0.98
N ASN A 82 20.47 -9.31 -0.23
CA ASN A 82 20.23 -7.99 -0.87
C ASN A 82 19.50 -8.04 -2.21
N CYS A 83 19.53 -9.17 -2.93
CA CYS A 83 19.06 -9.25 -4.32
C CYS A 83 17.87 -10.21 -4.49
N ALA A 84 17.87 -11.33 -3.77
CA ALA A 84 16.92 -12.43 -3.98
C ALA A 84 15.46 -12.08 -3.64
N ILE A 85 15.20 -11.08 -2.79
CA ILE A 85 13.83 -10.61 -2.51
C ILE A 85 13.11 -10.12 -3.79
N CYS A 86 13.86 -9.52 -4.72
CA CYS A 86 13.37 -9.06 -6.02
C CYS A 86 13.66 -10.09 -7.11
N HIS A 87 14.91 -10.54 -7.21
CA HIS A 87 15.37 -11.38 -8.32
C HIS A 87 15.10 -12.88 -8.14
N GLY A 88 14.67 -13.32 -6.95
CA GLY A 88 14.52 -14.73 -6.60
C GLY A 88 15.86 -15.41 -6.29
N PRO A 89 15.86 -16.53 -5.56
CA PRO A 89 17.09 -17.23 -5.19
C PRO A 89 17.89 -17.75 -6.40
N GLN A 90 17.21 -18.08 -7.51
CA GLN A 90 17.85 -18.53 -8.76
C GLN A 90 18.00 -17.39 -9.80
N GLY A 91 17.75 -16.13 -9.42
CA GLY A 91 17.93 -14.99 -10.30
C GLY A 91 16.92 -14.87 -11.43
N ARG A 92 15.74 -15.51 -11.33
CA ARG A 92 14.72 -15.54 -12.40
C ARG A 92 13.77 -14.34 -12.44
N GLY A 93 13.98 -13.35 -11.57
CA GLY A 93 13.10 -12.17 -11.49
C GLY A 93 11.74 -12.47 -10.84
N ASN A 94 11.64 -13.59 -10.13
CA ASN A 94 10.43 -14.11 -9.50
C ASN A 94 10.45 -13.97 -7.96
N GLY A 95 11.29 -13.12 -7.38
CA GLY A 95 11.35 -12.95 -5.92
C GLY A 95 10.00 -12.55 -5.30
N ALA A 96 9.84 -12.72 -3.98
CA ALA A 96 8.55 -12.53 -3.32
C ALA A 96 7.94 -11.13 -3.47
N ALA A 97 8.77 -10.10 -3.66
CA ALA A 97 8.31 -8.74 -3.94
C ALA A 97 7.93 -8.52 -5.42
N ALA A 98 8.47 -9.32 -6.35
CA ALA A 98 8.32 -9.13 -7.78
C ALA A 98 6.86 -8.98 -8.26
N PRO A 99 5.87 -9.73 -7.76
CA PRO A 99 4.46 -9.57 -8.11
C PRO A 99 3.92 -8.13 -8.10
N SER A 100 4.28 -7.35 -7.09
CA SER A 100 3.79 -5.97 -6.89
C SER A 100 4.51 -4.92 -7.73
N MET A 101 5.62 -5.28 -8.38
CA MET A 101 6.56 -4.33 -8.97
C MET A 101 6.29 -4.10 -10.46
N SER A 102 6.31 -2.84 -10.88
CA SER A 102 6.26 -2.44 -12.30
C SER A 102 7.41 -1.50 -12.63
N PRO A 103 8.34 -1.91 -13.51
CA PRO A 103 8.42 -3.20 -14.19
C PRO A 103 8.93 -4.31 -13.26
N ARG A 104 8.76 -5.56 -13.71
CA ARG A 104 9.30 -6.73 -13.01
C ARG A 104 10.83 -6.68 -12.89
N PRO A 105 11.39 -7.25 -11.81
CA PRO A 105 12.82 -7.52 -11.71
C PRO A 105 13.33 -8.34 -12.90
N ARG A 106 14.60 -8.13 -13.27
CA ARG A 106 15.24 -8.84 -14.38
C ARG A 106 15.40 -10.32 -14.05
N ASP A 107 15.06 -11.19 -15.00
CA ASP A 107 15.63 -12.54 -15.07
C ASP A 107 17.10 -12.42 -15.46
N LEU A 108 17.97 -12.57 -14.46
CA LEU A 108 19.42 -12.47 -14.55
C LEU A 108 20.04 -13.71 -15.20
N ALA A 109 19.37 -14.85 -15.14
CA ALA A 109 19.83 -16.08 -15.78
C ALA A 109 19.22 -16.27 -17.19
N GLY A 110 18.51 -15.26 -17.70
CA GLY A 110 18.07 -15.15 -19.10
C GLY A 110 19.12 -14.49 -20.00
N ASP A 111 18.84 -14.40 -21.30
CA ASP A 111 19.76 -13.90 -22.33
C ASP A 111 19.66 -12.39 -22.62
N ALA A 112 18.66 -11.71 -22.05
CA ALA A 112 18.31 -10.34 -22.43
C ALA A 112 18.57 -9.30 -21.33
N PHE A 113 19.58 -8.44 -21.56
CA PHE A 113 19.96 -7.32 -20.69
C PHE A 113 19.74 -5.96 -21.36
N LYS A 114 19.05 -5.07 -20.66
CA LYS A 114 18.60 -3.75 -21.17
C LYS A 114 19.71 -2.70 -21.23
N VAL A 115 20.62 -2.70 -20.25
CA VAL A 115 21.67 -1.69 -20.08
C VAL A 115 23.01 -2.37 -20.20
N LYS A 116 23.66 -2.21 -21.36
CA LYS A 116 24.95 -2.84 -21.69
C LYS A 116 25.71 -2.07 -22.75
N SER A 117 27.00 -2.35 -22.90
CA SER A 117 27.88 -1.75 -23.90
C SER A 117 28.17 -2.66 -25.09
N THR A 118 27.56 -3.86 -25.15
CA THR A 118 27.70 -4.82 -26.25
C THR A 118 26.55 -4.72 -27.27
N ALA A 119 26.79 -5.14 -28.51
CA ALA A 119 25.80 -5.11 -29.60
C ALA A 119 24.50 -5.87 -29.27
N ALA A 120 23.40 -5.58 -29.96
CA ALA A 120 22.12 -6.25 -29.75
C ALA A 120 22.26 -7.78 -29.83
N GLY A 121 21.62 -8.51 -28.90
CA GLY A 121 21.72 -9.98 -28.80
C GLY A 121 23.02 -10.51 -28.18
N VAL A 122 24.04 -9.66 -27.98
CA VAL A 122 25.28 -10.06 -27.29
C VAL A 122 25.10 -9.85 -25.77
N PRO A 123 25.54 -10.78 -24.90
CA PRO A 123 25.50 -10.61 -23.45
C PRO A 123 26.22 -9.35 -22.95
N PRO A 124 25.89 -8.83 -21.75
CA PRO A 124 26.61 -7.72 -21.15
C PRO A 124 28.05 -8.09 -20.81
N THR A 125 28.96 -7.11 -20.79
CA THR A 125 30.29 -7.31 -20.20
C THR A 125 30.19 -7.38 -18.68
N ARG A 126 31.22 -7.94 -18.03
CA ARG A 126 31.30 -7.92 -16.56
C ARG A 126 31.24 -6.50 -15.98
N ASP A 127 31.86 -5.54 -16.65
CA ASP A 127 31.80 -4.13 -16.24
C ASP A 127 30.41 -3.51 -16.37
N ASP A 128 29.64 -3.89 -17.38
CA ASP A 128 28.25 -3.45 -17.52
C ASP A 128 27.43 -3.90 -16.30
N LEU A 129 27.56 -5.17 -15.92
CA LEU A 129 26.87 -5.73 -14.76
C LEU A 129 27.35 -5.07 -13.45
N ARG A 130 28.67 -4.90 -13.29
CA ARG A 130 29.26 -4.20 -12.13
C ARG A 130 28.68 -2.79 -12.00
N LYS A 131 28.62 -2.04 -13.09
CA LYS A 131 28.08 -0.67 -13.11
C LYS A 131 26.60 -0.66 -12.72
N VAL A 132 25.79 -1.58 -13.24
CA VAL A 132 24.36 -1.67 -12.89
C VAL A 132 24.15 -2.00 -11.41
N ILE A 133 24.96 -2.89 -10.82
CA ILE A 133 24.87 -3.21 -9.38
C ILE A 133 25.33 -2.03 -8.53
N ALA A 134 26.44 -1.37 -8.91
CA ALA A 134 27.01 -0.25 -8.19
C ALA A 134 26.08 0.97 -8.20
N ASP A 135 25.61 1.37 -9.38
CA ASP A 135 24.89 2.63 -9.60
C ASP A 135 23.37 2.46 -9.46
N GLY A 136 22.87 1.24 -9.62
CA GLY A 136 21.43 0.96 -9.69
C GLY A 136 20.81 1.42 -11.01
N LEU A 137 19.48 1.49 -11.05
CA LEU A 137 18.74 1.96 -12.21
C LEU A 137 17.71 3.02 -11.80
N ALA A 138 17.89 4.24 -12.29
CA ALA A 138 16.96 5.35 -12.06
C ALA A 138 15.51 4.98 -12.44
N ALA A 139 14.54 5.57 -11.77
CA ALA A 139 13.10 5.34 -11.95
C ALA A 139 12.73 3.85 -11.97
N SER A 140 13.32 3.09 -11.05
CA SER A 140 13.05 1.67 -10.81
C SER A 140 13.30 1.32 -9.35
N ALA A 141 12.95 0.08 -8.99
CA ALA A 141 13.24 -0.49 -7.70
C ALA A 141 14.70 -0.94 -7.51
N MET A 142 15.52 -1.02 -8.57
CA MET A 142 16.90 -1.49 -8.49
C MET A 142 17.79 -0.39 -7.88
N PRO A 143 18.22 -0.52 -6.61
CA PRO A 143 19.01 0.50 -5.95
C PRO A 143 20.47 0.44 -6.41
N GLY A 144 21.20 1.55 -6.22
CA GLY A 144 22.65 1.52 -6.24
C GLY A 144 23.20 1.00 -4.91
N PHE A 145 24.22 0.16 -4.99
CA PHE A 145 24.87 -0.47 -3.83
C PHE A 145 26.28 0.05 -3.55
N ALA A 146 26.83 0.94 -4.38
CA ALA A 146 28.22 1.40 -4.24
C ALA A 146 28.55 2.09 -2.90
N ASP A 147 27.54 2.65 -2.22
CA ASP A 147 27.68 3.32 -0.93
C ASP A 147 27.42 2.39 0.27
N VAL A 148 26.89 1.19 0.05
CA VAL A 148 26.52 0.23 1.10
C VAL A 148 27.21 -1.13 1.02
N LEU A 149 27.72 -1.51 -0.16
CA LEU A 149 28.50 -2.72 -0.39
C LEU A 149 29.93 -2.35 -0.83
N SER A 150 30.91 -3.15 -0.42
CA SER A 150 32.27 -2.97 -0.91
C SER A 150 32.39 -3.41 -2.38
N ALA A 151 33.38 -2.88 -3.11
CA ALA A 151 33.68 -3.35 -4.46
C ALA A 151 33.92 -4.87 -4.52
N GLN A 152 34.51 -5.45 -3.47
CA GLN A 152 34.73 -6.88 -3.35
C GLN A 152 33.42 -7.66 -3.17
N ASP A 153 32.44 -7.11 -2.46
CA ASP A 153 31.10 -7.72 -2.34
C ASP A 153 30.37 -7.70 -3.68
N ILE A 154 30.43 -6.58 -4.41
CA ILE A 154 29.84 -6.47 -5.74
C ILE A 154 30.47 -7.49 -6.69
N ASP A 155 31.80 -7.63 -6.68
CA ASP A 155 32.49 -8.62 -7.49
C ASP A 155 32.16 -10.06 -7.09
N ALA A 156 32.02 -10.34 -5.80
CA ALA A 156 31.61 -11.65 -5.32
C ALA A 156 30.17 -11.99 -5.76
N VAL A 157 29.25 -11.01 -5.74
CA VAL A 157 27.89 -11.20 -6.28
C VAL A 157 27.94 -11.49 -7.77
N LEU A 158 28.76 -10.80 -8.55
CA LEU A 158 28.93 -11.08 -9.98
C LEU A 158 29.41 -12.52 -10.23
N ASP A 159 30.35 -13.02 -9.42
CA ASP A 159 30.79 -14.41 -9.53
C ASP A 159 29.65 -15.38 -9.23
N HIS A 160 28.86 -15.11 -8.20
CA HIS A 160 27.69 -15.92 -7.89
C HIS A 160 26.63 -15.87 -9.01
N LEU A 161 26.37 -14.70 -9.60
CA LEU A 161 25.45 -14.56 -10.74
C LEU A 161 25.87 -15.42 -11.93
N VAL A 162 27.18 -15.52 -12.22
CA VAL A 162 27.70 -16.43 -13.24
C VAL A 162 27.40 -17.89 -12.89
N THR A 163 27.53 -18.29 -11.62
CA THR A 163 27.15 -19.66 -11.19
C THR A 163 25.65 -19.95 -11.32
N LEU A 164 24.79 -18.92 -11.24
CA LEU A 164 23.35 -19.05 -11.49
C LEU A 164 23.00 -19.08 -13.00
N GLY A 165 23.98 -18.97 -13.88
CA GLY A 165 23.79 -19.00 -15.34
C GLY A 165 23.62 -17.63 -15.98
N THR A 166 23.97 -16.54 -15.29
CA THR A 166 23.99 -15.20 -15.90
C THR A 166 24.99 -15.16 -17.07
N PRO A 167 24.55 -14.84 -18.29
CA PRO A 167 25.45 -14.78 -19.43
C PRO A 167 26.32 -13.52 -19.35
N VAL A 168 27.64 -13.72 -19.52
CA VAL A 168 28.63 -12.64 -19.53
C VAL A 168 29.44 -12.74 -20.82
N ALA A 169 29.59 -11.62 -21.50
CA ALA A 169 30.44 -11.53 -22.67
C ALA A 169 31.90 -11.80 -22.31
N ASN A 170 32.62 -12.51 -23.18
CA ASN A 170 34.04 -12.75 -22.99
C ASN A 170 34.84 -11.43 -23.05
N ASP A 171 36.04 -11.42 -22.48
CA ASP A 171 36.88 -10.21 -22.40
C ASP A 171 37.33 -9.68 -23.78
N GLN A 172 37.24 -10.51 -24.82
CA GLN A 172 37.55 -10.12 -26.21
C GLN A 172 36.36 -9.51 -26.96
N THR A 173 35.17 -9.48 -26.34
CA THR A 173 33.96 -9.00 -26.99
C THR A 173 34.05 -7.51 -27.23
N ALA A 174 33.96 -7.10 -28.48
CA ALA A 174 33.99 -5.69 -28.85
C ALA A 174 32.80 -4.95 -28.25
N ARG A 175 33.10 -3.85 -27.56
CA ARG A 175 32.08 -2.88 -27.13
C ARG A 175 31.63 -2.06 -28.32
N VAL A 176 30.37 -1.62 -28.27
CA VAL A 176 29.83 -0.67 -29.23
C VAL A 176 30.65 0.62 -29.15
N ASN A 177 31.20 1.02 -30.29
CA ASN A 177 31.92 2.27 -30.40
C ASN A 177 30.93 3.43 -30.38
N VAL A 178 31.04 4.31 -29.38
CA VAL A 178 30.30 5.58 -29.36
C VAL A 178 31.17 6.60 -30.08
N SER A 179 30.80 6.93 -31.31
CA SER A 179 31.57 7.88 -32.12
C SER A 179 31.59 9.29 -31.53
N SER A 180 32.53 10.11 -32.00
CA SER A 180 32.64 11.51 -31.60
C SER A 180 31.34 12.27 -31.85
N ARG A 181 30.83 12.94 -30.81
CA ARG A 181 29.58 13.69 -30.88
C ARG A 181 29.74 14.94 -31.78
N PRO A 182 28.92 15.10 -32.84
CA PRO A 182 28.88 16.32 -33.63
C PRO A 182 28.35 17.53 -32.84
N PRO A 183 28.63 18.78 -33.26
CA PRO A 183 28.01 19.97 -32.69
C PRO A 183 26.48 19.93 -32.76
N VAL A 184 25.81 20.33 -31.68
CA VAL A 184 24.35 20.46 -31.66
C VAL A 184 23.94 21.75 -32.37
N THR A 185 23.30 21.62 -33.53
CA THR A 185 22.79 22.74 -34.33
C THR A 185 21.28 22.62 -34.55
N ALA A 186 20.62 23.70 -34.98
CA ALA A 186 19.20 23.67 -35.34
C ALA A 186 18.90 22.63 -36.43
N ASP A 187 19.79 22.48 -37.42
CA ASP A 187 19.66 21.46 -38.46
C ASP A 187 19.81 20.04 -37.92
N ALA A 188 20.70 19.82 -36.94
CA ALA A 188 20.84 18.52 -36.28
C ALA A 188 19.58 18.15 -35.50
N ILE A 189 18.98 19.10 -34.78
CA ILE A 189 17.72 18.91 -34.05
C ILE A 189 16.58 18.59 -35.03
N ALA A 190 16.44 19.38 -36.10
CA ALA A 190 15.42 19.15 -37.12
C ALA A 190 15.60 17.81 -37.85
N ARG A 191 16.85 17.39 -38.09
CA ARG A 191 17.17 16.06 -38.61
C ARG A 191 16.72 14.97 -37.63
N GLY A 192 17.04 15.12 -36.35
CA GLY A 192 16.63 14.18 -35.30
C GLY A 192 15.12 14.01 -35.21
N GLU A 193 14.36 15.10 -35.29
CA GLU A 193 12.89 15.06 -35.32
C GLU A 193 12.36 14.29 -36.53
N ARG A 194 12.95 14.48 -37.73
CA ARG A 194 12.58 13.70 -38.92
C ARG A 194 12.91 12.22 -38.76
N VAL A 195 14.07 11.89 -38.21
CA VAL A 195 14.44 10.48 -37.93
C VAL A 195 13.48 9.87 -36.92
N TYR A 196 13.14 10.60 -35.86
CA TYR A 196 12.18 10.14 -34.84
C TYR A 196 10.83 9.77 -35.45
N ALA A 197 10.33 10.60 -36.37
CA ALA A 197 9.09 10.32 -37.10
C ALA A 197 9.24 9.16 -38.08
N ALA A 198 10.33 9.12 -38.86
CA ALA A 198 10.56 8.10 -39.88
C ALA A 198 10.73 6.68 -39.30
N GLU A 199 11.38 6.57 -38.14
CA GLU A 199 11.58 5.30 -37.43
C GLU A 199 10.36 4.88 -36.59
N GLY A 200 9.28 5.67 -36.59
CA GLY A 200 8.05 5.35 -35.87
C GLY A 200 8.19 5.39 -34.36
N CYS A 201 9.20 6.08 -33.81
CA CYS A 201 9.45 6.17 -32.36
C CYS A 201 8.22 6.66 -31.59
N GLY A 202 7.42 7.54 -32.20
CA GLY A 202 6.18 8.08 -31.64
C GLY A 202 5.09 7.04 -31.36
N GLY A 203 5.14 5.86 -32.00
CA GLY A 203 4.18 4.78 -31.73
C GLY A 203 4.26 4.24 -30.29
N CYS A 204 5.45 4.31 -29.68
CA CYS A 204 5.67 3.90 -28.28
C CYS A 204 5.94 5.10 -27.37
N HIS A 205 6.71 6.09 -27.83
CA HIS A 205 7.12 7.22 -27.02
C HIS A 205 6.20 8.44 -27.14
N GLY A 206 5.17 8.40 -27.98
CA GLY A 206 4.25 9.51 -28.20
C GLY A 206 4.86 10.64 -29.04
N ALA A 207 4.02 11.40 -29.76
CA ALA A 207 4.50 12.57 -30.51
C ALA A 207 5.03 13.68 -29.58
N ASP A 208 4.56 13.70 -28.32
CA ASP A 208 5.01 14.61 -27.27
C ASP A 208 6.18 14.07 -26.45
N LEU A 209 6.72 12.90 -26.81
CA LEU A 209 7.85 12.22 -26.18
C LEU A 209 7.59 11.69 -24.76
N ARG A 210 6.34 11.70 -24.28
CA ARG A 210 6.02 11.35 -22.88
C ARG A 210 5.71 9.88 -22.62
N GLY A 211 5.86 9.02 -23.63
CA GLY A 211 5.49 7.61 -23.54
C GLY A 211 4.03 7.38 -23.96
N GLY A 212 3.66 6.10 -24.07
CA GLY A 212 2.35 5.66 -24.51
C GLY A 212 1.73 4.62 -23.59
N ALA A 213 0.68 3.96 -24.08
CA ALA A 213 0.00 2.88 -23.37
C ALA A 213 0.99 1.74 -23.01
N PRO A 214 0.75 1.02 -21.90
CA PRO A 214 1.57 -0.13 -21.56
C PRO A 214 1.55 -1.20 -22.66
N GLN A 215 2.69 -1.85 -22.88
CA GLN A 215 2.86 -2.93 -23.84
C GLN A 215 3.53 -4.13 -23.17
N PRO A 216 3.24 -5.38 -23.60
CA PRO A 216 3.98 -6.53 -23.11
C PRO A 216 5.42 -6.50 -23.64
N ASP A 217 6.39 -6.84 -22.79
CA ASP A 217 7.73 -7.19 -23.22
C ASP A 217 7.77 -8.64 -23.74
N ALA A 218 8.94 -9.11 -24.20
CA ALA A 218 9.05 -10.47 -24.74
C ALA A 218 8.76 -11.58 -23.71
N SER A 219 8.73 -11.25 -22.42
CA SER A 219 8.35 -12.17 -21.33
C SER A 219 6.85 -12.06 -20.98
N GLY A 220 6.08 -11.26 -21.72
CA GLY A 220 4.66 -11.01 -21.48
C GLY A 220 4.37 -10.02 -20.35
N HIS A 221 5.41 -9.44 -19.73
CA HIS A 221 5.23 -8.48 -18.64
C HIS A 221 4.97 -7.08 -19.19
N GLU A 222 4.03 -6.39 -18.56
CA GLU A 222 3.71 -5.01 -18.91
C GLU A 222 4.89 -4.06 -18.67
N VAL A 223 5.29 -3.32 -19.71
CA VAL A 223 6.27 -2.24 -19.66
C VAL A 223 5.68 -0.96 -20.27
N VAL A 224 6.11 0.19 -19.76
CA VAL A 224 5.71 1.50 -20.28
C VAL A 224 6.94 2.17 -20.88
N ALA A 225 6.78 2.74 -22.08
CA ALA A 225 7.82 3.54 -22.71
C ALA A 225 8.16 4.75 -21.84
N ARG A 226 9.44 5.11 -21.79
CA ARG A 226 9.87 6.20 -20.91
C ARG A 226 9.44 7.56 -21.46
N ASP A 227 9.07 8.48 -20.56
CA ASP A 227 9.01 9.92 -20.84
C ASP A 227 10.42 10.41 -21.19
N LEU A 228 10.68 10.61 -22.48
CA LEU A 228 11.96 11.06 -23.00
C LEU A 228 12.22 12.55 -22.73
N THR A 229 11.21 13.29 -22.27
CA THR A 229 11.39 14.68 -21.81
C THR A 229 11.96 14.75 -20.39
N ALA A 230 12.04 13.62 -19.66
CA ALA A 230 12.51 13.54 -18.28
C ALA A 230 13.84 12.76 -18.15
N PRO A 231 14.99 13.32 -18.59
CA PRO A 231 16.26 12.60 -18.67
C PRO A 231 16.73 12.01 -17.33
N TRP A 232 16.39 12.62 -16.19
CA TRP A 232 16.72 12.09 -14.84
C TRP A 232 16.09 10.72 -14.54
N THR A 233 15.15 10.24 -15.37
CA THR A 233 14.49 8.94 -15.23
C THR A 233 15.10 7.83 -16.12
N PHE A 234 16.15 8.15 -16.88
CA PHE A 234 16.76 7.22 -17.85
C PHE A 234 17.62 6.17 -17.15
N ARG A 235 17.13 4.93 -17.15
CA ARG A 235 17.79 3.77 -16.52
C ARG A 235 19.19 3.46 -17.04
N GLY A 236 19.45 3.78 -18.31
CA GLY A 236 20.74 3.53 -18.94
C GLY A 236 21.74 4.67 -18.77
N GLY A 237 21.38 5.74 -18.05
CA GLY A 237 22.10 7.00 -18.02
C GLY A 237 21.51 8.05 -18.96
N ALA A 238 21.64 9.32 -18.56
CA ALA A 238 21.13 10.47 -19.29
C ALA A 238 22.21 11.19 -20.09
N ALA A 239 23.49 10.78 -19.96
CA ALA A 239 24.55 11.40 -20.73
C ALA A 239 24.30 11.15 -22.23
N PRO A 240 24.63 12.09 -23.12
CA PRO A 240 24.38 11.94 -24.56
C PRO A 240 24.98 10.65 -25.16
N ALA A 241 26.15 10.24 -24.66
CA ALA A 241 26.78 8.96 -25.02
C ALA A 241 25.97 7.75 -24.56
N ASP A 242 25.33 7.80 -23.39
CA ASP A 242 24.47 6.72 -22.88
C ASP A 242 23.21 6.57 -23.73
N VAL A 243 22.59 7.70 -24.10
CA VAL A 243 21.40 7.71 -24.97
C VAL A 243 21.75 7.19 -26.36
N PHE A 244 22.86 7.65 -26.94
CA PHE A 244 23.38 7.12 -28.20
C PHE A 244 23.61 5.60 -28.11
N LEU A 245 24.22 5.15 -27.01
CA LEU A 245 24.49 3.74 -26.77
C LEU A 245 23.18 2.94 -26.69
N ARG A 246 22.13 3.43 -26.01
CA ARG A 246 20.82 2.74 -25.95
C ARG A 246 20.14 2.68 -27.32
N LEU A 247 20.21 3.75 -28.13
CA LEU A 247 19.73 3.73 -29.52
C LEU A 247 20.49 2.68 -30.34
N THR A 248 21.77 2.46 -30.06
CA THR A 248 22.60 1.50 -30.80
C THR A 248 22.42 0.06 -30.32
N THR A 249 22.31 -0.18 -29.02
CA THR A 249 22.19 -1.54 -28.45
C THR A 249 20.76 -2.06 -28.44
N GLY A 250 19.76 -1.18 -28.45
CA GLY A 250 18.39 -1.51 -28.07
C GLY A 250 18.27 -1.85 -26.58
N MET A 251 17.05 -2.19 -26.14
CA MET A 251 16.76 -2.53 -24.74
C MET A 251 15.93 -3.82 -24.60
N ALA A 252 16.36 -4.91 -25.24
CA ALA A 252 15.72 -6.22 -25.08
C ALA A 252 15.66 -6.65 -23.59
N PRO A 253 14.61 -7.37 -23.14
CA PRO A 253 13.47 -7.87 -23.92
C PRO A 253 12.33 -6.85 -24.08
N SER A 254 12.54 -5.57 -23.75
CA SER A 254 11.51 -4.56 -24.01
C SER A 254 11.29 -4.39 -25.52
N PRO A 255 10.14 -3.82 -25.94
CA PRO A 255 9.87 -3.55 -27.35
C PRO A 255 10.80 -2.52 -28.02
N MET A 256 11.76 -1.91 -27.31
CA MET A 256 12.69 -0.94 -27.89
C MET A 256 13.84 -1.64 -28.65
N PRO A 257 13.85 -1.60 -30.00
CA PRO A 257 14.84 -2.30 -30.81
C PRO A 257 16.19 -1.56 -30.82
N SER A 258 17.17 -2.18 -31.45
CA SER A 258 18.40 -1.51 -31.86
C SER A 258 18.17 -0.73 -33.15
N TYR A 259 18.67 0.50 -33.20
CA TYR A 259 18.70 1.36 -34.37
C TYR A 259 20.11 1.46 -34.96
N ALA A 260 20.89 0.38 -34.86
CA ALA A 260 22.25 0.31 -35.40
C ALA A 260 22.30 0.46 -36.94
N HIS A 261 21.17 0.23 -37.63
CA HIS A 261 21.03 0.43 -39.08
C HIS A 261 21.09 1.90 -39.50
N LEU A 262 20.77 2.83 -38.58
CA LEU A 262 20.94 4.26 -38.82
C LEU A 262 22.41 4.64 -38.90
N SER A 263 22.70 5.77 -39.53
CA SER A 263 24.05 6.36 -39.45
C SER A 263 24.32 6.90 -38.04
N ASP A 264 25.59 6.95 -37.64
CA ASP A 264 26.00 7.64 -36.40
C ASP A 264 25.49 9.07 -36.35
N ALA A 265 25.52 9.77 -37.49
CA ALA A 265 25.02 11.13 -37.58
C ALA A 265 23.51 11.22 -37.31
N ASP A 266 22.72 10.24 -37.74
CA ASP A 266 21.27 10.19 -37.46
C ASP A 266 20.99 9.87 -35.99
N ARG A 267 21.73 8.91 -35.39
CA ARG A 267 21.60 8.63 -33.95
C ARG A 267 22.01 9.82 -33.09
N TRP A 268 23.08 10.53 -33.45
CA TRP A 268 23.44 11.77 -32.75
C TRP A 268 22.43 12.90 -32.96
N ALA A 269 21.82 13.00 -34.15
CA ALA A 269 20.74 13.93 -34.41
C ALA A 269 19.51 13.63 -33.53
N LEU A 270 19.14 12.35 -33.36
CA LEU A 270 18.11 11.93 -32.40
C LEU A 270 18.45 12.37 -30.97
N VAL A 271 19.68 12.14 -30.51
CA VAL A 271 20.12 12.58 -29.16
C VAL A 271 19.97 14.10 -29.00
N ALA A 272 20.44 14.88 -29.98
CA ALA A 272 20.30 16.34 -29.98
C ALA A 272 18.82 16.78 -29.94
N PHE A 273 17.95 16.11 -30.69
CA PHE A 273 16.51 16.34 -30.64
C PHE A 273 15.93 16.07 -29.25
N LEU A 274 16.26 14.94 -28.62
CA LEU A 274 15.76 14.62 -27.27
C LEU A 274 16.25 15.64 -26.22
N GLU A 275 17.51 16.05 -26.28
CA GLU A 275 18.05 17.10 -25.40
C GLU A 275 17.32 18.43 -25.58
N SER A 276 16.97 18.81 -26.81
CA SER A 276 16.20 20.03 -27.09
C SER A 276 14.79 20.02 -26.49
N ARG A 277 14.29 18.85 -26.10
CA ARG A 277 12.95 18.63 -25.53
C ARG A 277 12.99 18.26 -24.04
N ALA A 278 14.19 18.20 -23.44
CA ALA A 278 14.33 17.91 -22.03
C ALA A 278 13.67 19.00 -21.16
N ARG A 279 12.84 18.58 -20.21
CA ARG A 279 12.27 19.46 -19.19
C ARG A 279 13.33 19.76 -18.11
N PRO A 280 13.17 20.85 -17.34
CA PRO A 280 13.89 21.02 -16.09
C PRO A 280 13.51 19.92 -15.08
N ALA A 281 14.47 19.46 -14.29
CA ALA A 281 14.24 18.47 -13.24
C ALA A 281 13.35 19.03 -12.10
N PRO A 282 12.64 18.18 -11.33
CA PRO A 282 11.73 18.66 -10.31
C PRO A 282 12.42 19.56 -9.28
N GLY A 283 11.86 20.76 -9.06
CA GLY A 283 12.37 21.75 -8.11
C GLY A 283 13.41 22.74 -8.68
N GLU A 284 13.81 22.57 -9.94
CA GLU A 284 14.57 23.56 -10.71
C GLU A 284 13.66 24.68 -11.26
N PRO A 285 14.19 25.88 -11.58
CA PRO A 285 13.40 26.96 -12.15
C PRO A 285 12.67 26.56 -13.45
N GLY A 286 11.37 26.83 -13.52
CA GLY A 286 10.53 26.48 -14.66
C GLY A 286 10.13 25.00 -14.73
N ALA A 287 10.51 24.17 -13.75
CA ALA A 287 10.07 22.79 -13.65
C ALA A 287 8.57 22.71 -13.36
N VAL A 288 7.88 21.80 -14.04
CA VAL A 288 6.48 21.46 -13.79
C VAL A 288 6.41 19.96 -13.57
N LEU A 289 5.72 19.55 -12.50
CA LEU A 289 5.42 18.15 -12.23
C LEU A 289 4.49 17.61 -13.32
N ALA A 290 4.95 16.60 -14.04
CA ALA A 290 4.26 16.05 -15.21
C ALA A 290 4.55 14.56 -15.40
N GLY A 291 4.92 13.86 -14.32
CA GLY A 291 5.12 12.42 -14.33
C GLY A 291 3.83 11.60 -14.56
N PRO A 292 3.91 10.27 -14.42
CA PRO A 292 2.73 9.38 -14.49
C PRO A 292 1.69 9.66 -13.41
N GLY A 293 2.09 9.91 -12.16
CA GLY A 293 1.23 10.68 -11.28
C GLY A 293 1.24 12.12 -11.80
N GLN A 294 0.20 12.96 -11.82
CA GLN A 294 0.14 14.23 -12.58
C GLN A 294 -0.19 14.10 -14.07
N SER A 295 -0.18 12.90 -14.65
CA SER A 295 -0.69 12.73 -16.02
C SER A 295 -2.12 13.23 -16.15
N ALA A 296 -2.37 14.00 -17.22
CA ALA A 296 -3.72 14.44 -17.59
C ALA A 296 -4.58 13.30 -18.16
N ASP A 297 -3.95 12.19 -18.60
CA ASP A 297 -4.67 10.99 -19.00
C ASP A 297 -5.15 10.24 -17.74
N PRO A 298 -6.47 10.15 -17.52
CA PRO A 298 -7.04 9.50 -16.34
C PRO A 298 -6.71 8.01 -16.25
N LEU A 299 -6.44 7.31 -17.37
CA LEU A 299 -6.03 5.91 -17.32
C LEU A 299 -4.58 5.75 -16.84
N VAL A 300 -3.66 6.58 -17.33
CA VAL A 300 -2.27 6.60 -16.85
C VAL A 300 -2.23 7.00 -15.38
N ARG A 301 -2.97 8.06 -15.02
CA ARG A 301 -3.08 8.57 -13.65
C ARG A 301 -3.70 7.53 -12.71
N GLY A 302 -4.79 6.88 -13.12
CA GLY A 302 -5.48 5.86 -12.35
C GLY A 302 -4.62 4.62 -12.12
N ARG A 303 -3.98 4.11 -13.18
CA ARG A 303 -3.03 2.98 -13.09
C ARG A 303 -1.91 3.29 -12.10
N TYR A 304 -1.33 4.47 -12.20
CA TYR A 304 -0.29 4.94 -11.30
C TYR A 304 -0.77 4.93 -9.84
N LEU A 305 -1.89 5.61 -9.56
CA LEU A 305 -2.41 5.74 -8.19
C LEU A 305 -2.82 4.39 -7.58
N VAL A 306 -3.33 3.44 -8.37
CA VAL A 306 -3.67 2.10 -7.86
C VAL A 306 -2.43 1.29 -7.48
N ARG A 307 -1.35 1.37 -8.27
CA ARG A 307 -0.09 0.67 -7.98
C ARG A 307 0.68 1.36 -6.84
N ALA A 308 0.90 2.67 -6.94
CA ALA A 308 1.67 3.44 -5.97
C ALA A 308 0.93 3.69 -4.64
N GLY A 309 -0.41 3.78 -4.68
CA GLY A 309 -1.28 3.92 -3.50
C GLY A 309 -1.55 2.59 -2.79
N MET A 310 -0.88 1.50 -3.19
CA MET A 310 -0.88 0.20 -2.50
C MET A 310 -2.26 -0.47 -2.40
N CYS A 311 -3.18 -0.22 -3.34
CA CYS A 311 -4.48 -0.90 -3.32
C CYS A 311 -4.31 -2.43 -3.37
N GLY A 312 -3.26 -2.89 -4.06
CA GLY A 312 -2.90 -4.31 -4.18
C GLY A 312 -2.53 -4.97 -2.85
N LEU A 313 -2.02 -4.23 -1.86
CA LEU A 313 -1.60 -4.74 -0.55
C LEU A 313 -2.74 -5.45 0.19
N CYS A 314 -3.93 -4.83 0.20
CA CYS A 314 -5.10 -5.38 0.88
C CYS A 314 -6.04 -6.13 -0.06
N HIS A 315 -6.06 -5.79 -1.36
CA HIS A 315 -7.02 -6.32 -2.32
C HIS A 315 -6.45 -7.43 -3.22
N THR A 316 -5.30 -8.01 -2.93
CA THR A 316 -4.76 -9.16 -3.68
C THR A 316 -4.53 -10.35 -2.76
N GLU A 317 -4.89 -11.56 -3.21
CA GLU A 317 -4.60 -12.79 -2.46
C GLU A 317 -3.10 -12.95 -2.23
N VAL A 318 -2.69 -13.25 -1.00
CA VAL A 318 -1.29 -13.43 -0.59
C VAL A 318 -1.08 -14.80 0.03
N SER A 319 0.04 -15.44 -0.30
CA SER A 319 0.46 -16.71 0.32
C SER A 319 0.91 -16.48 1.77
N PRO A 320 1.02 -17.54 2.60
CA PRO A 320 1.63 -17.43 3.92
C PRO A 320 3.07 -16.93 3.90
N GLY A 321 3.81 -17.15 2.80
CA GLY A 321 5.16 -16.62 2.59
C GLY A 321 5.20 -15.17 2.10
N GLY A 322 4.06 -14.48 2.04
CA GLY A 322 4.00 -13.06 1.67
C GLY A 322 4.08 -12.77 0.17
N ILE A 323 3.85 -13.79 -0.68
CA ILE A 323 3.90 -13.67 -2.14
C ILE A 323 2.49 -13.39 -2.66
N TYR A 324 2.32 -12.34 -3.47
CA TYR A 324 1.02 -12.01 -4.06
C TYR A 324 0.70 -12.89 -5.27
N ARG A 325 -0.57 -13.26 -5.42
CA ARG A 325 -1.05 -14.04 -6.56
C ARG A 325 -1.48 -13.13 -7.70
N ASP A 326 -0.60 -12.96 -8.69
CA ASP A 326 -0.82 -12.10 -9.87
C ASP A 326 -2.15 -12.36 -10.59
N ALA A 327 -2.52 -13.65 -10.77
CA ALA A 327 -3.76 -14.05 -11.43
C ALA A 327 -5.04 -13.60 -10.67
N ARG A 328 -4.90 -13.09 -9.45
CA ARG A 328 -5.96 -12.52 -8.61
C ARG A 328 -5.65 -11.10 -8.15
N TYR A 329 -4.84 -10.37 -8.91
CA TYR A 329 -4.56 -8.96 -8.65
C TYR A 329 -5.86 -8.17 -8.48
N LEU A 330 -5.99 -7.49 -7.33
CA LEU A 330 -7.17 -6.68 -6.96
C LEU A 330 -8.50 -7.47 -6.82
N ALA A 331 -8.47 -8.80 -6.74
CA ALA A 331 -9.66 -9.64 -6.56
C ALA A 331 -10.16 -9.78 -5.11
N GLY A 332 -9.48 -9.19 -4.13
CA GLY A 332 -9.83 -9.22 -2.72
C GLY A 332 -9.61 -10.57 -2.04
N GLY A 333 -10.20 -10.74 -0.86
CA GLY A 333 -10.20 -12.00 -0.10
C GLY A 333 -9.31 -12.01 1.14
N ILE A 334 -8.63 -10.91 1.49
CA ILE A 334 -7.81 -10.82 2.71
C ILE A 334 -8.71 -10.53 3.92
N ARG A 335 -8.56 -11.32 4.98
CA ARG A 335 -9.28 -11.09 6.25
C ARG A 335 -8.59 -10.02 7.07
N ILE A 336 -9.38 -9.04 7.51
CA ILE A 336 -8.97 -7.93 8.37
C ILE A 336 -9.78 -7.98 9.67
N GLY A 337 -9.12 -8.17 10.80
CA GLY A 337 -9.75 -8.09 12.12
C GLY A 337 -9.47 -6.74 12.77
N ALA A 338 -10.50 -6.06 13.25
CA ALA A 338 -10.40 -4.80 13.98
C ALA A 338 -11.34 -4.87 15.18
N HIS A 339 -10.85 -5.39 16.31
CA HIS A 339 -11.65 -5.52 17.53
C HIS A 339 -11.67 -4.18 18.28
N PRO A 340 -12.83 -3.70 18.76
CA PRO A 340 -14.16 -4.35 18.76
C PRO A 340 -15.11 -4.00 17.60
N GLN A 341 -14.65 -3.46 16.46
CA GLN A 341 -15.56 -3.03 15.39
C GLN A 341 -16.08 -4.19 14.53
N GLY A 342 -15.24 -5.20 14.28
CA GLY A 342 -15.64 -6.39 13.56
C GLY A 342 -14.51 -7.15 12.90
N VAL A 343 -14.93 -8.11 12.09
CA VAL A 343 -14.08 -8.86 11.17
C VAL A 343 -14.59 -8.57 9.76
N PHE A 344 -13.66 -8.29 8.86
CA PHE A 344 -13.90 -7.86 7.49
C PHE A 344 -13.11 -8.74 6.51
N VAL A 345 -13.54 -8.77 5.26
CA VAL A 345 -12.78 -9.36 4.15
C VAL A 345 -12.69 -8.32 3.03
N SER A 346 -11.49 -8.08 2.51
CA SER A 346 -11.26 -7.11 1.45
C SER A 346 -12.05 -7.49 0.19
N ARG A 347 -12.73 -6.51 -0.41
CA ARG A 347 -13.59 -6.75 -1.58
C ARG A 347 -12.80 -6.99 -2.85
N ASN A 348 -13.45 -7.66 -3.80
CA ASN A 348 -13.04 -7.70 -5.18
C ASN A 348 -13.22 -6.32 -5.84
N LEU A 349 -12.14 -5.74 -6.37
CA LEU A 349 -12.12 -4.44 -7.05
C LEU A 349 -12.10 -4.57 -8.58
N THR A 350 -12.05 -5.80 -9.12
CA THR A 350 -12.12 -6.03 -10.57
C THR A 350 -13.52 -5.72 -11.10
N PRO A 351 -13.72 -5.51 -12.42
CA PRO A 351 -15.04 -5.19 -12.98
C PRO A 351 -15.95 -6.41 -13.14
N ASP A 352 -15.78 -7.47 -12.33
CA ASP A 352 -16.72 -8.58 -12.29
C ASP A 352 -18.11 -8.10 -11.84
N ASP A 353 -19.15 -8.41 -12.61
CA ASP A 353 -20.52 -7.92 -12.37
C ASP A 353 -21.17 -8.53 -11.13
N ALA A 354 -20.78 -9.77 -10.77
CA ALA A 354 -21.42 -10.53 -9.70
C ALA A 354 -20.78 -10.26 -8.33
N THR A 355 -19.46 -10.10 -8.30
CA THR A 355 -18.67 -10.05 -7.06
C THR A 355 -17.79 -8.83 -6.93
N GLY A 356 -17.54 -8.12 -8.03
CA GLY A 356 -16.68 -6.95 -8.11
C GLY A 356 -17.42 -5.63 -8.30
N LEU A 357 -16.81 -4.71 -9.05
CA LEU A 357 -17.26 -3.34 -9.31
C LEU A 357 -17.94 -3.15 -10.67
N GLY A 358 -18.20 -4.23 -11.43
CA GLY A 358 -18.68 -4.12 -12.83
C GLY A 358 -19.95 -3.26 -12.96
N ARG A 359 -20.89 -3.45 -12.03
CA ARG A 359 -22.17 -2.73 -11.96
C ARG A 359 -22.09 -1.35 -11.33
N TRP A 360 -20.96 -0.96 -10.75
CA TRP A 360 -20.80 0.35 -10.10
C TRP A 360 -20.39 1.39 -11.15
N SER A 361 -20.94 2.60 -11.02
CA SER A 361 -20.46 3.78 -11.74
C SER A 361 -19.11 4.25 -11.19
N GLU A 362 -18.34 4.96 -12.01
CA GLU A 362 -17.07 5.56 -11.57
C GLU A 362 -17.26 6.49 -10.36
N ALA A 363 -18.38 7.22 -10.31
CA ALA A 363 -18.72 8.12 -9.21
C ALA A 363 -19.02 7.38 -7.90
N GLU A 364 -19.69 6.23 -7.96
CA GLU A 364 -19.92 5.39 -6.76
C GLU A 364 -18.61 4.81 -6.23
N ILE A 365 -17.73 4.36 -7.13
CA ILE A 365 -16.41 3.85 -6.76
C ILE A 365 -15.57 4.96 -6.12
N ALA A 366 -15.51 6.14 -6.74
CA ALA A 366 -14.78 7.29 -6.23
C ALA A 366 -15.29 7.72 -4.84
N ARG A 367 -16.63 7.75 -4.65
CA ARG A 367 -17.27 8.05 -3.37
C ARG A 367 -16.95 6.99 -2.31
N ALA A 368 -16.94 5.71 -2.67
CA ALA A 368 -16.58 4.65 -1.73
C ALA A 368 -15.13 4.74 -1.27
N ILE A 369 -14.21 5.14 -2.17
CA ILE A 369 -12.80 5.33 -1.86
C ILE A 369 -12.58 6.54 -0.95
N ARG A 370 -13.15 7.70 -1.32
CA ARG A 370 -12.91 8.96 -0.61
C ARG A 370 -13.72 9.11 0.66
N ASP A 371 -14.97 8.68 0.65
CA ASP A 371 -15.91 8.95 1.75
C ASP A 371 -16.27 7.70 2.54
N GLY A 372 -15.73 6.53 2.14
CA GLY A 372 -16.12 5.26 2.73
C GLY A 372 -17.60 4.95 2.52
N ARG A 373 -18.29 5.55 1.55
CA ARG A 373 -19.75 5.43 1.40
C ARG A 373 -20.16 4.63 0.19
N THR A 374 -21.04 3.67 0.41
CA THR A 374 -21.74 2.89 -0.61
C THR A 374 -23.24 3.16 -0.49
N GLU A 375 -24.05 2.76 -1.48
CA GLU A 375 -25.52 2.88 -1.36
C GLU A 375 -26.08 2.14 -0.12
N ALA A 376 -25.44 1.04 0.28
CA ALA A 376 -25.94 0.16 1.32
C ALA A 376 -25.38 0.47 2.73
N ARG A 377 -24.18 1.06 2.83
CA ARG A 377 -23.45 1.19 4.11
C ARG A 377 -22.26 2.16 4.06
N LEU A 378 -21.84 2.57 5.25
CA LEU A 378 -20.51 3.13 5.52
C LEU A 378 -19.48 1.99 5.66
N LEU A 379 -18.30 2.16 5.07
CA LEU A 379 -17.14 1.29 5.21
C LEU A 379 -16.43 1.59 6.53
N ASN A 380 -15.98 0.53 7.21
CA ASN A 380 -15.25 0.67 8.46
C ASN A 380 -13.84 1.24 8.20
N VAL A 381 -13.50 2.34 8.89
CA VAL A 381 -12.25 3.10 8.72
C VAL A 381 -10.97 2.29 8.99
N TRP A 382 -11.06 1.21 9.77
CA TRP A 382 -9.92 0.36 10.12
C TRP A 382 -9.74 -0.81 9.15
N SER A 383 -10.82 -1.23 8.48
CA SER A 383 -10.77 -2.20 7.37
C SER A 383 -10.42 -1.57 6.03
N MET A 384 -10.78 -0.30 5.85
CA MET A 384 -10.51 0.49 4.66
C MET A 384 -10.19 1.92 5.14
N PRO A 385 -8.94 2.40 4.99
CA PRO A 385 -8.47 3.66 5.56
C PRO A 385 -8.95 4.91 4.80
N TRP A 386 -10.26 4.99 4.50
CA TRP A 386 -10.82 6.07 3.67
C TRP A 386 -10.66 7.46 4.28
N ILE A 387 -10.51 7.59 5.60
CA ILE A 387 -10.26 8.90 6.25
C ILE A 387 -8.96 9.57 5.77
N PHE A 388 -7.97 8.77 5.37
CA PHE A 388 -6.73 9.26 4.76
C PHE A 388 -6.91 9.48 3.26
N LEU A 389 -7.58 8.54 2.58
CA LEU A 389 -7.87 8.60 1.14
C LEU A 389 -8.90 9.67 0.75
N HIS A 390 -9.65 10.22 1.71
CA HIS A 390 -10.53 11.37 1.50
C HIS A 390 -9.77 12.59 0.96
N GLY A 391 -8.47 12.67 1.30
CA GLY A 391 -7.55 13.67 0.78
C GLY A 391 -7.20 13.52 -0.70
N LEU A 392 -7.61 12.44 -1.37
CA LEU A 392 -7.52 12.32 -2.83
C LEU A 392 -8.37 13.41 -3.47
N SER A 393 -7.90 13.98 -4.59
CA SER A 393 -8.77 14.86 -5.38
C SER A 393 -9.91 14.07 -6.03
N ASP A 394 -11.01 14.74 -6.38
CA ASP A 394 -12.10 14.12 -7.16
C ASP A 394 -11.58 13.49 -8.45
N THR A 395 -10.71 14.21 -9.16
CA THR A 395 -10.08 13.75 -10.39
C THR A 395 -9.26 12.49 -10.16
N ASP A 396 -8.49 12.41 -9.08
CA ASP A 396 -7.65 11.24 -8.77
C ASP A 396 -8.52 10.03 -8.39
N ALA A 397 -9.57 10.21 -7.59
CA ALA A 397 -10.48 9.13 -7.24
C ALA A 397 -11.27 8.60 -8.46
N LEU A 398 -11.68 9.49 -9.37
CA LEU A 398 -12.29 9.10 -10.65
C LEU A 398 -11.30 8.41 -11.58
N ALA A 399 -10.04 8.85 -11.63
CA ALA A 399 -8.97 8.20 -12.39
C ALA A 399 -8.75 6.76 -11.91
N ILE A 400 -8.66 6.57 -10.58
CA ILE A 400 -8.61 5.24 -9.96
C ILE A 400 -9.82 4.40 -10.38
N ALA A 401 -11.03 4.93 -10.21
CA ALA A 401 -12.27 4.22 -10.56
C ALA A 401 -12.28 3.78 -12.03
N ARG A 402 -11.91 4.67 -12.94
CA ARG A 402 -11.83 4.39 -14.38
C ARG A 402 -10.83 3.28 -14.68
N TYR A 403 -9.62 3.35 -14.11
CA TYR A 403 -8.62 2.31 -14.31
C TYR A 403 -9.08 0.95 -13.77
N LEU A 404 -9.71 0.89 -12.58
CA LEU A 404 -10.24 -0.36 -12.03
C LEU A 404 -11.23 -1.04 -12.98
N LYS A 405 -12.03 -0.24 -13.73
CA LYS A 405 -12.97 -0.78 -14.74
C LYS A 405 -12.30 -1.33 -15.99
N THR A 406 -11.00 -1.09 -16.21
CA THR A 406 -10.24 -1.65 -17.34
C THR A 406 -9.59 -3.00 -17.04
N LEU A 407 -9.56 -3.40 -15.76
CA LEU A 407 -8.92 -4.65 -15.35
C LEU A 407 -9.67 -5.87 -15.89
N PRO A 408 -8.98 -7.00 -16.09
CA PRO A 408 -9.66 -8.27 -16.33
C PRO A 408 -10.61 -8.61 -15.17
N PRO A 409 -11.87 -9.00 -15.44
CA PRO A 409 -12.80 -9.41 -14.39
C PRO A 409 -12.34 -10.73 -13.75
N VAL A 410 -12.33 -10.78 -12.42
CA VAL A 410 -12.04 -12.00 -11.67
C VAL A 410 -13.22 -12.27 -10.74
N HIS A 411 -13.82 -13.45 -10.80
CA HIS A 411 -14.91 -13.81 -9.89
C HIS A 411 -14.36 -14.21 -8.51
N ASN A 412 -14.72 -13.46 -7.47
CA ASN A 412 -14.31 -13.75 -6.08
C ASN A 412 -15.34 -13.20 -5.07
N ALA A 413 -16.34 -14.02 -4.73
CA ALA A 413 -17.40 -13.64 -3.80
C ALA A 413 -16.88 -13.63 -2.36
N VAL A 414 -16.79 -12.45 -1.74
CA VAL A 414 -16.36 -12.32 -0.33
C VAL A 414 -17.56 -12.26 0.63
N PRO A 415 -17.40 -12.73 1.88
CA PRO A 415 -18.48 -12.71 2.86
C PRO A 415 -18.77 -11.28 3.37
N GLN A 416 -19.98 -11.10 3.90
CA GLN A 416 -20.39 -9.81 4.50
C GLN A 416 -19.78 -9.62 5.88
N PRO A 417 -19.36 -8.41 6.28
CA PRO A 417 -18.76 -8.11 7.58
C PRO A 417 -19.48 -8.75 8.77
N LEU A 418 -18.70 -9.20 9.76
CA LEU A 418 -19.23 -9.64 11.05
C LEU A 418 -18.91 -8.60 12.11
N HIS A 419 -19.89 -8.27 12.95
CA HIS A 419 -19.77 -7.25 13.98
C HIS A 419 -19.86 -7.86 15.37
N TYR A 420 -19.07 -7.35 16.31
CA TYR A 420 -19.17 -7.75 17.72
C TYR A 420 -20.49 -7.27 18.34
N GLY A 421 -20.86 -7.88 19.46
CA GLY A 421 -22.02 -7.47 20.26
C GLY A 421 -21.88 -6.02 20.74
N THR A 422 -23.01 -5.35 20.90
CA THR A 422 -23.06 -3.94 21.31
C THR A 422 -22.48 -3.73 22.70
N LEU A 423 -22.69 -4.66 23.64
CA LEU A 423 -22.14 -4.55 24.98
C LEU A 423 -20.62 -4.67 24.97
N GLU A 424 -20.08 -5.69 24.29
CA GLU A 424 -18.62 -5.86 24.17
C GLU A 424 -17.98 -4.64 23.51
N THR A 425 -18.59 -4.15 22.42
CA THR A 425 -18.13 -2.95 21.72
C THR A 425 -18.13 -1.73 22.64
N ALA A 426 -19.24 -1.47 23.33
CA ALA A 426 -19.37 -0.33 24.22
C ALA A 426 -18.38 -0.40 25.39
N LEU A 427 -18.21 -1.58 26.02
CA LEU A 427 -17.26 -1.76 27.12
C LEU A 427 -15.82 -1.57 26.64
N ALA A 428 -15.46 -2.16 25.49
CA ALA A 428 -14.13 -2.01 24.92
C ALA A 428 -13.83 -0.53 24.56
N MET A 429 -14.80 0.21 24.06
CA MET A 429 -14.62 1.65 23.80
C MET A 429 -14.53 2.48 25.09
N LEU A 430 -15.37 2.19 26.09
CA LEU A 430 -15.38 2.90 27.37
C LEU A 430 -14.07 2.69 28.15
N PHE A 431 -13.56 1.46 28.19
CA PHE A 431 -12.32 1.13 28.90
C PHE A 431 -11.06 1.33 28.05
N GLY A 432 -11.18 1.33 26.72
CA GLY A 432 -10.09 1.57 25.78
C GLY A 432 -9.76 3.05 25.53
N GLY A 433 -10.59 3.98 26.00
CA GLY A 433 -10.28 5.42 25.98
C GLY A 433 -10.63 6.18 24.68
N ASP A 434 -11.00 5.50 23.60
CA ASP A 434 -11.53 6.12 22.37
C ASP A 434 -13.02 5.82 22.18
N VAL A 435 -13.85 6.67 22.76
CA VAL A 435 -15.32 6.58 22.70
C VAL A 435 -15.93 7.24 21.47
N TRP A 436 -15.14 7.66 20.48
CA TRP A 436 -15.64 8.36 19.27
C TRP A 436 -15.39 7.58 17.98
N LEU A 437 -14.14 7.20 17.71
CA LEU A 437 -13.81 6.37 16.55
C LEU A 437 -13.72 4.89 16.91
N GLY A 438 -13.68 4.59 18.21
CA GLY A 438 -13.49 3.24 18.71
C GLY A 438 -12.22 2.67 18.12
N ARG A 439 -11.07 3.36 18.23
CA ARG A 439 -9.81 2.84 17.74
C ARG A 439 -9.56 1.41 18.27
N PRO A 440 -9.39 0.41 17.39
CA PRO A 440 -9.09 -0.95 17.81
C PRO A 440 -7.69 -0.98 18.39
N ALA A 441 -7.45 -1.67 19.50
CA ALA A 441 -6.10 -1.82 20.04
C ALA A 441 -5.13 -2.44 19.01
N THR A 442 -5.66 -3.36 18.18
CA THR A 442 -4.91 -4.01 17.10
C THR A 442 -5.74 -4.18 15.82
N ILE A 443 -5.04 -4.16 14.69
CA ILE A 443 -5.56 -4.51 13.37
C ILE A 443 -4.80 -5.75 12.91
N THR A 444 -5.52 -6.78 12.49
CA THR A 444 -4.93 -8.06 12.06
C THR A 444 -5.16 -8.31 10.58
N TYR A 445 -4.14 -8.81 9.88
CA TYR A 445 -4.20 -9.22 8.47
C TYR A 445 -3.79 -10.68 8.35
N ALA A 446 -4.68 -11.50 7.79
CA ALA A 446 -4.43 -12.93 7.60
C ALA A 446 -4.27 -13.28 6.12
N SER A 447 -3.27 -14.12 5.83
CA SER A 447 -2.99 -14.64 4.49
C SER A 447 -4.01 -15.70 4.05
N GLY A 448 -4.04 -15.97 2.74
CA GLY A 448 -5.05 -16.84 2.11
C GLY A 448 -6.30 -16.10 1.67
N ASN A 449 -7.18 -16.83 0.99
CA ASN A 449 -8.43 -16.29 0.46
C ASN A 449 -9.61 -16.67 1.37
N TYR A 450 -10.30 -15.67 1.89
CA TYR A 450 -11.47 -15.78 2.75
C TYR A 450 -12.80 -15.59 1.99
N ALA A 451 -12.80 -15.78 0.67
CA ALA A 451 -14.01 -15.85 -0.13
C ALA A 451 -15.04 -16.86 0.44
N ASN A 452 -16.30 -16.66 0.10
CA ASN A 452 -17.43 -17.44 0.58
C ASN A 452 -17.20 -18.94 0.39
N ARG A 453 -17.31 -19.70 1.48
CA ARG A 453 -17.26 -21.16 1.49
C ARG A 453 -18.67 -21.74 1.32
N ALA A 454 -18.73 -23.02 0.94
CA ALA A 454 -19.90 -23.84 1.26
C ALA A 454 -20.04 -23.95 2.80
N GLY A 455 -21.10 -23.37 3.37
CA GLY A 455 -21.30 -23.28 4.81
C GLY A 455 -22.42 -22.32 5.19
N PRO A 456 -22.75 -22.19 6.49
CA PRO A 456 -23.78 -21.26 6.95
C PRO A 456 -23.34 -19.82 6.71
N ASP A 457 -24.27 -19.00 6.21
CA ASP A 457 -24.08 -17.56 6.06
C ASP A 457 -24.08 -16.90 7.44
N LEU A 458 -22.88 -16.72 8.01
CA LEU A 458 -22.69 -16.18 9.35
C LEU A 458 -23.26 -14.75 9.50
N ALA A 459 -23.28 -13.96 8.42
CA ALA A 459 -23.87 -12.63 8.45
C ALA A 459 -25.41 -12.70 8.55
N ARG A 460 -26.05 -13.68 7.89
CA ARG A 460 -27.48 -13.97 8.11
C ARG A 460 -27.74 -14.46 9.52
N VAL A 461 -26.87 -15.29 10.09
CA VAL A 461 -26.98 -15.72 11.50
C VAL A 461 -26.93 -14.49 12.43
N GLN A 462 -25.95 -13.59 12.26
CA GLN A 462 -25.89 -12.34 13.04
C GLN A 462 -27.14 -11.48 12.85
N SER A 463 -27.63 -11.33 11.62
CA SER A 463 -28.85 -10.58 11.33
C SER A 463 -30.08 -11.19 12.03
N GLY A 464 -30.15 -12.52 12.10
CA GLY A 464 -31.17 -13.25 12.86
C GLY A 464 -31.08 -13.00 14.36
N LEU A 465 -29.87 -13.00 14.94
CA LEU A 465 -29.63 -12.68 16.36
C LEU A 465 -30.07 -11.24 16.67
N VAL A 466 -29.74 -10.27 15.82
CA VAL A 466 -30.17 -8.87 15.98
C VAL A 466 -31.69 -8.77 15.90
N THR A 467 -32.31 -9.43 14.93
CA THR A 467 -33.77 -9.42 14.77
C THR A 467 -34.46 -9.99 16.02
N LEU A 468 -33.98 -11.12 16.53
CA LEU A 468 -34.51 -11.73 17.74
C LEU A 468 -34.30 -10.83 18.97
N GLN A 469 -33.14 -10.18 19.07
CA GLN A 469 -32.83 -9.21 20.14
C GLN A 469 -33.85 -8.06 20.13
N LEU A 470 -34.15 -7.50 18.95
CA LEU A 470 -35.16 -6.43 18.81
C LEU A 470 -36.57 -6.91 19.14
N VAL A 471 -36.94 -8.14 18.76
CA VAL A 471 -38.25 -8.73 19.12
C VAL A 471 -38.38 -8.88 20.64
N VAL A 472 -37.34 -9.39 21.32
CA VAL A 472 -37.34 -9.51 22.79
C VAL A 472 -37.46 -8.14 23.45
N ILE A 473 -36.71 -7.13 22.97
CA ILE A 473 -36.80 -5.76 23.48
C ILE A 473 -38.21 -5.18 23.26
N ALA A 474 -38.77 -5.32 22.06
CA ALA A 474 -40.10 -4.81 21.74
C ALA A 474 -41.19 -5.48 22.59
N ALA A 475 -41.13 -6.80 22.75
CA ALA A 475 -42.04 -7.56 23.60
C ALA A 475 -41.92 -7.14 25.08
N TRP A 476 -40.69 -6.93 25.55
CA TRP A 476 -40.43 -6.44 26.90
C TRP A 476 -40.99 -5.03 27.12
N LEU A 477 -40.74 -4.09 26.19
CA LEU A 477 -41.28 -2.73 26.25
C LEU A 477 -42.81 -2.71 26.20
N ALA A 478 -43.44 -3.53 25.36
CA ALA A 478 -44.89 -3.68 25.29
C ALA A 478 -45.48 -4.25 26.60
N LEU A 479 -44.79 -5.21 27.21
CA LEU A 479 -45.16 -5.75 28.53
C LEU A 479 -45.07 -4.66 29.61
N LEU A 480 -44.00 -3.87 29.62
CA LEU A 480 -43.84 -2.75 30.54
C LEU A 480 -44.95 -1.69 30.33
N ALA A 481 -45.25 -1.35 29.07
CA ALA A 481 -46.33 -0.45 28.64
C ALA A 481 -47.72 -0.85 29.16
N THR A 482 -48.00 -2.15 29.20
CA THR A 482 -49.31 -2.68 29.59
C THR A 482 -49.42 -2.99 31.08
N ARG A 483 -48.31 -3.26 31.77
CA ARG A 483 -48.30 -3.74 33.16
C ARG A 483 -47.89 -2.69 34.20
N ILE A 484 -47.20 -1.62 33.80
CA ILE A 484 -46.80 -0.54 34.71
C ILE A 484 -47.81 0.61 34.59
N PRO A 485 -48.49 1.03 35.68
CA PRO A 485 -49.42 2.17 35.64
C PRO A 485 -48.70 3.45 35.20
N ARG A 486 -49.32 4.29 34.35
CA ARG A 486 -48.74 5.55 33.86
C ARG A 486 -48.25 6.48 34.99
N SER A 487 -48.86 6.41 36.17
CA SER A 487 -48.44 7.16 37.36
C SER A 487 -47.07 6.75 37.91
N MET A 488 -46.58 5.56 37.57
CA MET A 488 -45.27 5.01 37.95
C MET A 488 -44.20 5.26 36.87
N TRP A 489 -44.58 5.77 35.70
CA TRP A 489 -43.66 6.04 34.59
C TRP A 489 -42.78 7.29 34.88
N LEU A 490 -43.08 8.05 35.94
CA LEU A 490 -42.28 9.18 36.44
C LEU A 490 -42.32 9.20 37.98
N PRO A 491 -41.15 9.18 38.66
CA PRO A 491 -40.44 10.43 38.91
C PRO A 491 -38.91 10.24 38.83
N LEU A 492 -38.38 9.90 37.66
CA LEU A 492 -36.93 10.02 37.45
C LEU A 492 -36.58 11.51 37.45
N GLY A 493 -35.70 11.95 38.36
CA GLY A 493 -35.23 13.32 38.40
C GLY A 493 -34.51 13.71 37.10
N ARG A 494 -34.39 15.01 36.81
CA ARG A 494 -33.76 15.52 35.57
C ARG A 494 -32.38 14.90 35.29
N ARG A 495 -31.61 14.54 36.33
CA ARG A 495 -30.31 13.87 36.20
C ARG A 495 -30.43 12.43 35.67
N SER A 496 -31.39 11.66 36.16
CA SER A 496 -31.62 10.28 35.72
C SER A 496 -32.16 10.22 34.30
N TRP A 497 -33.03 11.15 33.90
CA TRP A 497 -33.45 11.28 32.50
C TRP A 497 -32.30 11.69 31.59
N ARG A 498 -31.41 12.59 32.03
CA ARG A 498 -30.19 12.93 31.27
C ARG A 498 -29.24 11.73 31.13
N ALA A 499 -29.10 10.90 32.17
CA ALA A 499 -28.26 9.71 32.13
C ALA A 499 -28.86 8.61 31.23
N VAL A 500 -30.17 8.35 31.32
CA VAL A 500 -30.86 7.40 30.42
C VAL A 500 -30.84 7.91 28.99
N ALA A 501 -31.16 9.19 28.74
CA ALA A 501 -31.11 9.77 27.40
C ALA A 501 -29.67 9.78 26.84
N GLY A 502 -28.66 10.10 27.66
CA GLY A 502 -27.26 10.06 27.28
C GLY A 502 -26.77 8.64 26.95
N GLY A 503 -27.07 7.66 27.80
CA GLY A 503 -26.74 6.25 27.56
C GLY A 503 -27.48 5.68 26.35
N THR A 504 -28.76 6.03 26.16
CA THR A 504 -29.56 5.61 24.99
C THR A 504 -29.07 6.30 23.71
N ALA A 505 -28.65 7.57 23.77
CA ALA A 505 -28.07 8.28 22.64
C ALA A 505 -26.72 7.67 22.22
N VAL A 506 -25.85 7.36 23.19
CA VAL A 506 -24.58 6.64 22.93
C VAL A 506 -24.87 5.28 22.31
N LEU A 507 -25.76 4.49 22.91
CA LEU A 507 -26.13 3.18 22.38
C LEU A 507 -26.73 3.29 20.97
N ALA A 508 -27.59 4.28 20.72
CA ALA A 508 -28.15 4.55 19.41
C ALA A 508 -27.06 4.94 18.40
N ILE A 509 -26.11 5.82 18.74
CA ILE A 509 -25.00 6.19 17.85
C ILE A 509 -24.19 4.99 17.39
N TYR A 510 -24.04 3.98 18.26
CA TYR A 510 -23.26 2.76 17.98
C TYR A 510 -24.06 1.60 17.39
N THR A 511 -25.38 1.55 17.61
CA THR A 511 -26.26 0.49 17.08
C THR A 511 -27.02 0.89 15.83
N THR A 512 -27.00 2.18 15.50
CA THR A 512 -27.67 2.75 14.31
C THR A 512 -26.63 3.47 13.44
N PRO A 513 -26.88 3.68 12.14
CA PRO A 513 -25.88 4.23 11.22
C PRO A 513 -25.61 5.73 11.42
N LEU A 514 -25.77 6.29 12.63
CA LEU A 514 -25.60 7.71 12.92
C LEU A 514 -24.17 8.21 12.69
N LEU A 515 -23.14 7.36 12.88
CA LEU A 515 -21.76 7.67 12.43
C LEU A 515 -21.71 7.90 10.92
N GLY A 516 -22.52 7.17 10.15
CA GLY A 516 -22.71 7.38 8.71
C GLY A 516 -23.42 8.68 8.35
N MET A 517 -24.07 9.38 9.31
CA MET A 517 -24.65 10.71 9.10
C MET A 517 -23.62 11.83 9.22
N LEU A 518 -22.47 11.60 9.88
CA LEU A 518 -21.40 12.61 9.95
C LEU A 518 -20.79 12.84 8.56
N PRO A 519 -20.53 14.08 8.12
CA PRO A 519 -19.84 14.33 6.87
C PRO A 519 -18.44 13.70 6.87
N ALA A 520 -18.05 13.04 5.77
CA ALA A 520 -16.71 12.44 5.63
C ALA A 520 -15.59 13.49 5.86
N ASP A 521 -15.79 14.70 5.34
CA ASP A 521 -14.91 15.86 5.53
C ASP A 521 -14.66 16.19 7.00
N PHE A 522 -15.65 16.00 7.86
CA PHE A 522 -15.48 16.24 9.30
C PHE A 522 -14.53 15.20 9.90
N LEU A 523 -14.76 13.92 9.63
CA LEU A 523 -13.95 12.82 10.16
C LEU A 523 -12.52 12.85 9.62
N SER A 524 -12.35 13.10 8.33
CA SER A 524 -11.03 13.21 7.71
C SER A 524 -10.26 14.44 8.20
N ARG A 525 -10.91 15.61 8.34
CA ARG A 525 -10.24 16.82 8.87
C ARG A 525 -9.71 16.61 10.28
N GLU A 526 -10.46 15.93 11.13
CA GLU A 526 -9.98 15.65 12.49
C GLU A 526 -8.83 14.66 12.47
N ALA A 527 -8.92 13.58 11.67
CA ALA A 527 -7.84 12.59 11.53
C ALA A 527 -6.54 13.19 10.95
N LEU A 528 -6.64 14.21 10.09
CA LEU A 528 -5.51 14.83 9.41
C LEU A 528 -5.06 16.16 10.04
N ARG A 529 -5.68 16.56 11.15
CA ARG A 529 -5.46 17.87 11.79
C ARG A 529 -4.00 18.08 12.21
N GLU A 530 -3.37 17.01 12.69
CA GLU A 530 -1.99 17.04 13.19
C GLU A 530 -0.93 16.89 12.10
N VAL A 531 -1.33 16.59 10.85
CA VAL A 531 -0.38 16.44 9.75
C VAL A 531 0.21 17.83 9.42
N PRO A 532 1.52 18.06 9.54
CA PRO A 532 2.13 19.38 9.37
C PRO A 532 1.93 19.95 7.97
N ARG A 533 1.61 21.23 7.89
CA ARG A 533 1.62 22.02 6.64
C ARG A 533 2.80 22.99 6.71
N PRO A 534 3.96 22.63 6.15
CA PRO A 534 5.14 23.50 6.16
C PRO A 534 4.83 24.83 5.50
N ASP A 535 5.40 25.91 6.02
CA ASP A 535 5.38 27.20 5.34
C ASP A 535 6.28 27.14 4.10
N THR A 536 5.65 27.30 2.94
CA THR A 536 6.30 27.28 1.62
C THR A 536 6.39 28.68 0.99
N THR A 537 5.96 29.74 1.68
CA THR A 537 5.89 31.10 1.13
C THR A 537 7.25 31.69 0.72
N SER A 538 8.33 31.23 1.36
CA SER A 538 9.71 31.61 1.06
C SER A 538 10.36 30.77 -0.05
N LEU A 539 9.68 29.75 -0.56
CA LEU A 539 10.21 28.86 -1.59
C LEU A 539 9.87 29.36 -2.99
N ALA A 540 10.73 29.02 -3.95
CA ALA A 540 10.37 29.12 -5.35
C ALA A 540 9.10 28.27 -5.63
N PRO A 541 8.21 28.71 -6.54
CA PRO A 541 6.95 28.02 -6.83
C PRO A 541 7.12 26.52 -7.10
N GLU A 542 8.17 26.12 -7.80
CA GLU A 542 8.46 24.73 -8.17
C GLU A 542 8.80 23.86 -6.95
N ARG A 543 9.53 24.44 -5.98
CA ARG A 543 9.85 23.78 -4.71
C ARG A 543 8.64 23.74 -3.77
N ALA A 544 7.82 24.78 -3.77
CA ALA A 544 6.55 24.77 -3.05
C ALA A 544 5.63 23.66 -3.57
N ALA A 545 5.51 23.54 -4.90
CA ALA A 545 4.73 22.48 -5.55
C ALA A 545 5.22 21.07 -5.19
N LEU A 546 6.53 20.85 -5.10
CA LEU A 546 7.09 19.59 -4.62
C LEU A 546 6.70 19.27 -3.16
N VAL A 547 6.78 20.25 -2.26
CA VAL A 547 6.39 20.06 -0.85
C VAL A 547 4.89 19.76 -0.74
N ASP A 548 4.05 20.47 -1.49
CA ASP A 548 2.60 20.24 -1.52
C ASP A 548 2.26 18.85 -2.07
N ARG A 549 2.95 18.44 -3.14
CA ARG A 549 2.81 17.09 -3.71
C ARG A 549 3.29 16.01 -2.73
N GLY A 550 4.40 16.24 -2.04
CA GLY A 550 4.94 15.33 -1.04
C GLY A 550 3.99 15.15 0.13
N ARG A 551 3.36 16.23 0.61
CA ARG A 551 2.31 16.17 1.63
C ARG A 551 1.12 15.34 1.15
N TYR A 552 0.68 15.57 -0.09
CA TYR A 552 -0.42 14.82 -0.69
C TYR A 552 -0.15 13.32 -0.70
N LEU A 553 1.07 12.91 -1.08
CA LEU A 553 1.48 11.50 -1.08
C LEU A 553 1.65 10.95 0.33
N PHE A 554 2.24 11.71 1.26
CA PHE A 554 2.41 11.28 2.65
C PHE A 554 1.07 10.87 3.30
N VAL A 555 0.00 11.59 2.94
CA VAL A 555 -1.36 11.27 3.40
C VAL A 555 -1.97 10.11 2.61
N ASN A 556 -1.98 10.19 1.28
CA ASN A 556 -2.77 9.27 0.44
C ASN A 556 -2.05 7.94 0.14
N ALA A 557 -0.73 7.89 0.20
CA ALA A 557 0.08 6.68 0.10
C ALA A 557 0.32 6.04 1.49
N SER A 558 -0.52 6.35 2.47
CA SER A 558 -0.56 5.74 3.82
C SER A 558 0.71 5.86 4.67
N CYS A 559 1.67 6.74 4.35
CA CYS A 559 2.81 7.00 5.23
C CYS A 559 2.34 7.45 6.62
N VAL A 560 1.34 8.36 6.64
CA VAL A 560 0.70 8.85 7.87
C VAL A 560 0.04 7.75 8.70
N PHE A 561 -0.49 6.71 8.06
CA PHE A 561 -1.17 5.61 8.77
C PHE A 561 -0.18 4.80 9.63
N CYS A 562 1.02 4.55 9.10
CA CYS A 562 2.05 3.76 9.79
C CYS A 562 2.98 4.60 10.67
N HIS A 563 3.37 5.78 10.19
CA HIS A 563 4.36 6.64 10.86
C HIS A 563 3.74 7.75 11.71
N GLY A 564 2.41 7.91 11.66
CA GLY A 564 1.69 8.95 12.38
C GLY A 564 1.73 10.32 11.68
N PRO A 565 0.91 11.29 12.15
CA PRO A 565 0.79 12.61 11.55
C PRO A 565 2.09 13.43 11.48
N ASP A 566 2.91 13.35 12.53
CA ASP A 566 4.20 14.05 12.65
C ASP A 566 5.39 13.23 12.14
N GLY A 567 5.15 11.99 11.69
CA GLY A 567 6.19 11.07 11.24
C GLY A 567 7.00 10.42 12.37
N ALA A 568 6.61 10.55 13.64
CA ALA A 568 7.40 10.05 14.77
C ALA A 568 7.45 8.52 14.89
N GLY A 569 6.54 7.80 14.23
CA GLY A 569 6.47 6.33 14.24
C GLY A 569 6.28 5.72 15.63
N GLY A 570 6.71 4.46 15.75
CA GLY A 570 6.67 3.67 16.99
C GLY A 570 5.46 2.75 17.14
N LEU A 571 4.66 2.57 16.08
CA LEU A 571 3.62 1.53 16.05
C LEU A 571 4.29 0.16 15.93
N LYS A 572 3.81 -0.80 16.73
CA LYS A 572 4.32 -2.17 16.70
C LYS A 572 3.63 -2.97 15.60
N LEU A 573 4.41 -3.77 14.89
CA LEU A 573 3.95 -4.85 14.02
C LEU A 573 4.55 -6.16 14.54
N SER A 574 3.74 -7.19 14.73
CA SER A 574 4.21 -8.55 15.04
C SER A 574 3.56 -9.57 14.13
N GLY A 575 4.33 -10.57 13.70
CA GLY A 575 3.87 -11.63 12.82
C GLY A 575 5.00 -12.58 12.46
N PRO A 576 4.88 -13.35 11.35
CA PRO A 576 5.94 -14.21 10.85
C PRO A 576 7.35 -13.58 10.80
N PRO A 577 7.54 -12.30 10.43
CA PRO A 577 8.87 -11.69 10.41
C PRO A 577 9.46 -11.37 11.79
N GLY A 578 8.76 -11.59 12.91
CA GLY A 578 9.21 -11.15 14.23
C GLY A 578 8.46 -9.91 14.71
N THR A 579 9.12 -9.09 15.55
CA THR A 579 8.56 -7.81 16.04
C THR A 579 9.28 -6.62 15.41
N LEU A 580 8.53 -5.79 14.68
CA LEU A 580 9.02 -4.57 14.05
C LEU A 580 8.31 -3.34 14.64
N TYR A 581 8.95 -2.19 14.50
CA TYR A 581 8.41 -0.90 14.91
C TYR A 581 8.51 0.08 13.75
N THR A 582 7.45 0.84 13.49
CA THR A 582 7.47 1.86 12.44
C THR A 582 8.52 2.91 12.77
N ALA A 583 9.42 3.19 11.82
CA ALA A 583 10.52 4.11 12.04
C ALA A 583 10.04 5.55 12.30
N ASN A 584 10.82 6.32 13.04
CA ASN A 584 10.68 7.76 13.06
C ASN A 584 11.25 8.32 11.75
N ILE A 585 10.40 8.97 10.96
CA ILE A 585 10.71 9.54 9.65
C ILE A 585 10.64 11.07 9.63
N SER A 586 10.62 11.69 10.81
CA SER A 586 10.65 13.14 10.96
C SER A 586 12.04 13.71 10.61
N SER A 587 12.17 15.04 10.53
CA SER A 587 13.46 15.69 10.24
C SER A 587 14.48 15.68 11.40
N ASP A 588 14.17 15.00 12.50
CA ASP A 588 15.10 14.85 13.63
C ASP A 588 16.42 14.20 13.16
N ARG A 589 17.56 14.73 13.61
CA ARG A 589 18.87 14.29 13.12
C ARG A 589 19.31 12.93 13.66
N ASP A 590 18.91 12.59 14.88
CA ASP A 590 19.42 11.42 15.60
C ASP A 590 18.41 10.27 15.59
N ALA A 591 17.14 10.59 15.87
CA ALA A 591 16.05 9.63 15.89
C ALA A 591 15.36 9.47 14.52
N GLY A 592 15.40 10.51 13.68
CA GLY A 592 14.70 10.57 12.40
C GLY A 592 15.61 10.48 11.16
N LEU A 593 15.16 11.10 10.06
CA LEU A 593 15.85 11.14 8.76
C LEU A 593 16.75 12.37 8.58
N GLY A 594 16.87 13.24 9.58
CA GLY A 594 17.57 14.52 9.46
C GLY A 594 19.04 14.41 9.06
N ALA A 595 19.71 13.31 9.44
CA ALA A 595 21.09 13.03 9.06
C ALA A 595 21.25 12.16 7.79
N TRP A 596 20.16 11.64 7.23
CA TRP A 596 20.19 10.84 6.00
C TRP A 596 20.33 11.78 4.80
N SER A 597 20.92 11.32 3.69
CA SER A 597 20.90 12.02 2.41
C SER A 597 19.57 11.82 1.68
N ASP A 598 19.25 12.69 0.70
CA ASP A 598 18.02 12.55 -0.09
C ASP A 598 18.02 11.23 -0.88
N GLY A 599 19.18 10.79 -1.37
CA GLY A 599 19.35 9.51 -2.06
C GLY A 599 19.14 8.31 -1.13
N GLU A 600 19.61 8.37 0.12
CA GLU A 600 19.36 7.32 1.12
C GLU A 600 17.87 7.20 1.46
N ILE A 601 17.17 8.33 1.61
CA ILE A 601 15.72 8.35 1.87
C ILE A 601 14.97 7.79 0.66
N ALA A 602 15.30 8.26 -0.55
CA ALA A 602 14.68 7.79 -1.79
C ALA A 602 14.88 6.27 -1.99
N ARG A 603 16.09 5.76 -1.74
CA ARG A 603 16.42 4.34 -1.81
C ARG A 603 15.62 3.52 -0.79
N ALA A 604 15.51 3.99 0.45
CA ALA A 604 14.71 3.31 1.46
C ALA A 604 13.23 3.22 1.08
N ILE A 605 12.67 4.31 0.51
CA ILE A 605 11.28 4.35 0.06
C ILE A 605 11.02 3.39 -1.11
N ARG A 606 11.89 3.43 -2.12
CA ARG A 606 11.65 2.79 -3.42
C ARG A 606 12.16 1.36 -3.54
N SER A 607 13.23 1.06 -2.82
CA SER A 607 13.96 -0.21 -2.93
C SER A 607 14.05 -0.96 -1.62
N GLY A 608 13.59 -0.37 -0.52
CA GLY A 608 13.65 -1.02 0.78
C GLY A 608 15.05 -1.21 1.32
N VAL A 609 16.04 -0.41 0.90
CA VAL A 609 17.41 -0.53 1.41
C VAL A 609 17.70 0.66 2.33
N GLY A 610 17.87 0.39 3.62
CA GLY A 610 18.15 1.41 4.62
C GLY A 610 19.54 2.04 4.47
N ARG A 611 19.83 3.07 5.27
CA ARG A 611 21.11 3.81 5.24
C ARG A 611 22.35 2.91 5.33
N THR A 612 22.30 1.85 6.11
CA THR A 612 23.44 0.92 6.31
C THR A 612 23.41 -0.27 5.36
N GLY A 613 22.65 -0.22 4.27
CA GLY A 613 22.48 -1.34 3.33
C GLY A 613 21.51 -2.43 3.78
N ARG A 614 20.99 -2.38 5.02
CA ARG A 614 20.08 -3.41 5.54
C ARG A 614 18.74 -3.37 4.79
N PRO A 615 18.23 -4.52 4.33
CA PRO A 615 16.91 -4.59 3.72
C PRO A 615 15.81 -4.33 4.76
N LEU A 616 14.83 -3.52 4.38
CA LEU A 616 13.59 -3.28 5.09
C LEU A 616 12.61 -4.40 4.74
N TYR A 617 11.88 -4.89 5.73
CA TYR A 617 10.90 -5.93 5.50
C TYR A 617 9.72 -5.39 4.67
N TRP A 618 9.57 -5.88 3.44
CA TRP A 618 8.67 -5.29 2.43
C TRP A 618 7.20 -5.30 2.85
N GLN A 619 6.70 -6.25 3.66
CA GLN A 619 5.29 -6.18 4.07
C GLN A 619 5.06 -5.24 5.27
N ALA A 620 6.11 -4.87 6.01
CA ALA A 620 6.02 -3.85 7.08
C ALA A 620 6.26 -2.44 6.54
N MET A 621 7.20 -2.32 5.61
CA MET A 621 7.45 -1.13 4.82
C MET A 621 7.21 -1.54 3.35
N PRO A 622 6.02 -1.29 2.76
CA PRO A 622 5.58 -1.73 1.42
C PRO A 622 6.32 -1.08 0.25
N TRP A 623 7.66 -1.14 0.27
CA TRP A 623 8.50 -0.64 -0.80
C TRP A 623 8.30 -1.40 -2.11
N ASP A 624 7.79 -2.63 -2.09
CA ASP A 624 7.40 -3.36 -3.30
C ASP A 624 6.30 -2.61 -4.08
N HIS A 625 5.35 -1.99 -3.37
CA HIS A 625 4.36 -1.09 -3.96
C HIS A 625 4.91 0.31 -4.22
N PHE A 626 5.66 0.90 -3.28
CA PHE A 626 6.26 2.23 -3.46
C PHE A 626 7.33 2.28 -4.55
N SER A 627 7.84 1.12 -4.98
CA SER A 627 8.72 1.01 -6.14
C SER A 627 8.06 1.49 -7.44
N ASN A 628 6.73 1.57 -7.46
CA ASN A 628 5.93 2.10 -8.56
C ASN A 628 5.76 3.64 -8.51
N LEU A 629 6.22 4.32 -7.44
CA LEU A 629 6.27 5.79 -7.41
C LEU A 629 7.21 6.28 -8.50
N ASP A 630 6.81 7.32 -9.22
CA ASP A 630 7.69 7.96 -10.19
C ASP A 630 8.73 8.84 -9.48
N GLU A 631 9.79 9.20 -10.21
CA GLU A 631 10.90 9.98 -9.64
C GLU A 631 10.46 11.33 -9.10
N GLU A 632 9.54 12.01 -9.78
CA GLU A 632 9.07 13.34 -9.35
C GLU A 632 8.31 13.22 -8.01
N ASP A 633 7.52 12.16 -7.84
CA ASP A 633 6.80 11.86 -6.60
C ASP A 633 7.70 11.40 -5.44
N VAL A 634 8.77 10.64 -5.72
CA VAL A 634 9.76 10.30 -4.68
C VAL A 634 10.53 11.54 -4.25
N THR A 635 10.95 12.40 -5.18
CA THR A 635 11.56 13.70 -4.86
C THR A 635 10.60 14.58 -4.04
N ALA A 636 9.30 14.60 -4.40
CA ALA A 636 8.28 15.33 -3.66
C ALA A 636 8.14 14.83 -2.21
N LEU A 637 8.06 13.51 -2.01
CA LEU A 637 8.04 12.90 -0.66
C LEU A 637 9.26 13.31 0.15
N VAL A 638 10.47 13.21 -0.42
CA VAL A 638 11.71 13.64 0.26
C VAL A 638 11.64 15.12 0.64
N ALA A 639 11.21 15.99 -0.27
CA ALA A 639 11.07 17.43 -0.02
C ALA A 639 10.11 17.73 1.14
N TYR A 640 9.00 16.98 1.25
CA TYR A 640 8.07 17.10 2.37
C TYR A 640 8.64 16.55 3.68
N LEU A 641 9.29 15.38 3.67
CA LEU A 641 9.90 14.77 4.86
C LEU A 641 10.97 15.67 5.48
N ARG A 642 11.77 16.37 4.64
CA ARG A 642 12.74 17.38 5.10
C ARG A 642 12.11 18.56 5.84
N ARG A 643 10.82 18.79 5.63
CA ARG A 643 10.05 19.89 6.21
C ARG A 643 9.15 19.46 7.36
N LEU A 644 9.08 18.16 7.68
CA LEU A 644 8.43 17.71 8.91
C LEU A 644 9.15 18.28 10.13
N PRO A 645 8.44 18.61 11.22
CA PRO A 645 9.09 18.98 12.47
C PRO A 645 10.01 17.86 13.00
N PRO A 646 11.13 18.19 13.66
CA PRO A 646 11.95 17.20 14.33
C PRO A 646 11.22 16.65 15.55
N VAL A 647 11.19 15.34 15.70
CA VAL A 647 10.64 14.63 16.85
C VAL A 647 11.74 13.71 17.39
N ALA A 648 12.32 14.07 18.53
CA ALA A 648 13.41 13.33 19.17
C ALA A 648 12.87 12.08 19.90
N LYS A 649 12.28 11.15 19.15
CA LYS A 649 11.66 9.91 19.67
C LYS A 649 12.35 8.69 19.07
N PRO A 650 13.22 7.99 19.81
CA PRO A 650 13.77 6.72 19.36
C PRO A 650 12.67 5.65 19.33
N VAL A 651 12.73 4.77 18.34
CA VAL A 651 11.85 3.61 18.24
C VAL A 651 12.62 2.33 18.61
N PRO A 652 11.97 1.32 19.22
CA PRO A 652 12.65 0.08 19.53
C PRO A 652 13.18 -0.62 18.27
N ALA A 653 14.30 -1.33 18.42
CA ALA A 653 14.89 -2.08 17.32
C ALA A 653 14.04 -3.31 16.95
N TYR A 654 14.18 -3.74 15.69
CA TYR A 654 13.67 -5.01 15.20
C TYR A 654 14.11 -6.19 16.09
N ARG A 655 13.19 -7.10 16.37
CA ARG A 655 13.47 -8.37 17.06
C ARG A 655 13.09 -9.54 16.16
N PRO A 656 14.02 -10.47 15.88
CA PRO A 656 13.74 -11.65 15.08
C PRO A 656 12.74 -12.58 15.76
N PRO A 657 12.13 -13.51 15.00
CA PRO A 657 11.19 -14.48 15.54
C PRO A 657 11.78 -15.27 16.73
N SER A 658 11.04 -15.34 17.83
CA SER A 658 11.42 -16.07 19.05
C SER A 658 10.38 -17.09 19.52
N GLY A 659 9.28 -17.26 18.78
CA GLY A 659 8.14 -18.10 19.14
C GLY A 659 7.04 -17.36 19.92
N GLU A 660 7.24 -16.07 20.22
CA GLU A 660 6.25 -15.22 20.90
C GLU A 660 5.44 -14.35 19.91
N GLU A 661 5.70 -14.48 18.61
CA GLU A 661 5.08 -13.68 17.56
C GLU A 661 3.59 -13.96 17.43
N CYS A 662 2.84 -12.98 16.93
CA CYS A 662 1.46 -13.23 16.54
C CYS A 662 1.40 -14.21 15.37
N ALA A 663 0.40 -15.12 15.40
CA ALA A 663 0.16 -16.07 14.33
C ALA A 663 -0.23 -15.42 12.99
N VAL A 664 -0.76 -14.20 13.04
CA VAL A 664 -1.12 -13.37 11.88
C VAL A 664 -0.47 -12.00 12.03
N TYR A 665 -0.29 -11.28 10.92
CA TYR A 665 0.20 -9.90 10.98
C TYR A 665 -0.72 -9.07 11.86
N THR A 666 -0.16 -8.51 12.93
CA THR A 666 -0.89 -7.74 13.92
C THR A 666 -0.20 -6.40 14.06
N VAL A 667 -0.93 -5.33 13.78
CA VAL A 667 -0.51 -3.94 13.94
C VAL A 667 -1.18 -3.40 15.18
N TRP A 668 -0.40 -2.84 16.11
CA TRP A 668 -0.95 -2.09 17.24
C TRP A 668 -1.18 -0.66 16.79
N THR A 669 -2.37 -0.12 17.08
CA THR A 669 -2.71 1.26 16.69
C THR A 669 -2.19 2.29 17.69
N GLU A 670 -1.55 1.82 18.75
CA GLU A 670 -0.91 2.63 19.79
C GLU A 670 0.50 2.11 20.05
N PRO A 671 1.42 2.98 20.53
CA PRO A 671 2.75 2.55 20.89
C PRO A 671 2.72 1.43 21.95
N ASN A 672 3.32 0.29 21.64
CA ASN A 672 3.43 -0.86 22.54
C ASN A 672 4.89 -1.37 22.53
N PRO A 673 5.68 -1.20 23.60
CA PRO A 673 7.10 -1.56 23.62
C PRO A 673 7.35 -3.07 23.84
N SER A 674 6.32 -3.86 24.12
CA SER A 674 6.43 -5.30 24.39
C SER A 674 6.74 -6.07 23.11
N SER A 675 7.58 -7.11 23.17
CA SER A 675 7.81 -8.01 22.03
C SER A 675 6.67 -8.99 21.82
N GLY A 676 6.61 -9.49 20.59
CA GLY A 676 5.69 -10.55 20.18
C GLY A 676 4.25 -10.08 20.25
N CYS A 677 3.36 -11.02 20.53
CA CYS A 677 1.91 -10.81 20.58
C CYS A 677 1.40 -10.23 21.90
N ARG A 678 2.29 -9.71 22.76
CA ARG A 678 1.96 -9.15 24.08
C ARG A 678 1.49 -7.70 24.05
#